data_AF-A0A8T2PDC0-F1
#
_entry.id   AF-A0A8T2PDC0-F1
#
_cell.length_a   1.000
_cell.length_b   1.000
_cell.length_c   1.000
_cell.angle_alpha   90.00
_cell.angle_beta   90.00
_cell.angle_gamma   90.00
#
_symmetry.space_group_name_H-M   'P 1'
#
loop_
_entity.id
_entity.type
_entity.pdbx_description
1 polymer ?
#
loop_
_entity_poly.entity_id
_entity_poly.type
_entity_poly.pdbx_seq_one_letter_code
_entity_poly.pdbx_strand_id
1 'polypeptide(L)'
;MGFLQTLCVLPLLLLMKESSALPECGIPPLNTRIVGGGDAPDGNWPWQASIHSLGFHLCGGSLITDEWVMSAAHCFTSPNAFLYNVYLGRQSQEGSNPHEVSIGVIQIINHPDYDENTNDNDIALLRLASPVSFTNYIRPVCLAANDSFFGTGTESWITGWGAILEGVPLPSPQILQEVAVPVIENQMCNNYIPVTDNMICSGLLEGGRDSCQGDSGGPMVSKQETVWVQSGIVSFGFGCARPLSPGVYTRVSRYQTWISSQISGDQPGFVTFFSNGTGINFTNIDPPFQPPNFYPFGILTGDIPSSISDDGSSPVIYTNARFLFFGTTTRQLYVNHNGHLTFFQPSDATQPLLFPSYPREDIIAPLWTDLDNSVGGNIYFRQVTRGNLLQQATNDINQYFPDVEFNATWVFIATWDRVPYYQENGQETTFQVVLISNGDLSFVLMNYADIGPTNQSVQAGYDAINSTNHFQILDNLQENIIALNYTSNVNETGRWVFRTDSCFNDCAFSGQFYPFGVSSGDTVNPPDDDGSSLLIQLNETFPVFERRYRQLYVNNNGFISFDHPSSTFSPPSFPSNSGRDVIAPFWTDLDNRQSGIISYRQVTSGYLLQQATNDINQYFQDTEFSASWVFIATWDRVAYFPVTGTETSFQVVLISNGSQSFTLMNYGRISPNNHPAQAGYDTSNSAHHFTIPGSSKISDLPFTSNVNVTGRWAFHTGSPCQSNAKAVLRVKIKAKSRIQNPNNPSLTQMIREELINQASLANITCST
;
A
#
# COMPACT_ATOMS: atom_id res chain seq x y z
N MET A 1 81.61 5.32 -43.89
CA MET A 1 80.26 5.89 -43.74
C MET A 1 79.37 4.77 -43.23
N GLY A 2 78.77 4.76 -42.05
CA GLY A 2 78.58 5.73 -40.99
C GLY A 2 77.32 5.30 -40.22
N PHE A 3 77.46 5.07 -38.91
CA PHE A 3 76.48 5.17 -37.79
C PHE A 3 75.07 4.54 -37.94
N LEU A 4 74.74 3.52 -37.14
CA LEU A 4 74.13 3.58 -35.79
C LEU A 4 72.75 4.27 -35.75
N GLN A 5 71.69 3.51 -35.42
CA GLN A 5 71.01 3.69 -34.12
C GLN A 5 70.04 2.55 -33.77
N THR A 6 70.07 2.29 -32.47
CA THR A 6 69.53 1.21 -31.63
C THR A 6 68.12 1.53 -31.13
N LEU A 7 67.29 0.51 -30.85
CA LEU A 7 66.43 0.33 -29.64
C LEU A 7 65.51 -0.91 -29.87
N CYS A 8 65.77 -2.06 -29.21
CA CYS A 8 65.07 -2.56 -27.99
C CYS A 8 63.53 -2.55 -28.15
N VAL A 9 62.78 -3.66 -28.09
CA VAL A 9 62.60 -4.60 -26.97
C VAL A 9 61.99 -5.95 -27.48
N LEU A 10 62.50 -7.09 -26.98
CA LEU A 10 61.83 -8.43 -26.92
C LEU A 10 61.29 -8.61 -25.47
N PRO A 11 60.52 -9.65 -25.12
CA PRO A 11 59.28 -10.24 -25.66
C PRO A 11 58.19 -10.39 -24.55
N LEU A 12 56.91 -10.57 -24.87
CA LEU A 12 55.97 -11.25 -23.94
C LEU A 12 54.65 -11.62 -24.65
N LEU A 13 54.47 -12.88 -25.01
CA LEU A 13 53.15 -13.46 -25.29
C LEU A 13 53.10 -14.89 -24.76
N LEU A 14 53.20 -14.97 -23.43
CA LEU A 14 52.52 -15.97 -22.61
C LEU A 14 51.85 -15.17 -21.48
N LEU A 15 50.52 -15.02 -21.55
CA LEU A 15 49.57 -15.27 -20.46
C LEU A 15 48.15 -14.87 -20.88
N MET A 16 47.26 -15.87 -20.86
CA MET A 16 45.88 -15.88 -20.36
C MET A 16 44.85 -14.89 -20.92
N LYS A 17 43.77 -15.46 -21.46
CA LYS A 17 42.51 -15.35 -20.72
C LYS A 17 41.74 -16.66 -20.79
N GLU A 18 41.59 -17.23 -19.60
CA GLU A 18 40.80 -18.40 -19.26
C GLU A 18 39.38 -18.25 -19.81
N SER A 19 38.88 -19.35 -20.40
CA SER A 19 37.45 -19.59 -20.45
C SER A 19 36.96 -19.70 -19.01
N SER A 20 36.17 -18.74 -18.53
CA SER A 20 35.45 -18.88 -17.26
C SER A 20 34.48 -20.06 -17.38
N ALA A 21 34.90 -21.23 -16.89
CA ALA A 21 34.00 -22.35 -16.68
C ALA A 21 32.93 -21.92 -15.66
N LEU A 22 31.67 -22.28 -15.93
CA LEU A 22 30.58 -22.10 -14.97
C LEU A 22 30.91 -22.87 -13.67
N PRO A 23 30.47 -22.40 -12.47
CA PRO A 23 30.67 -23.15 -11.23
C PRO A 23 30.06 -24.55 -11.33
N GLU A 24 30.79 -25.60 -10.94
CA GLU A 24 30.27 -26.98 -10.90
C GLU A 24 29.34 -27.25 -9.69
N CYS A 25 29.16 -26.26 -8.81
CA CYS A 25 28.31 -26.31 -7.62
C CYS A 25 27.01 -25.52 -7.78
N GLY A 26 26.03 -25.75 -6.90
CA GLY A 26 24.84 -24.88 -6.78
C GLY A 26 23.88 -24.93 -7.97
N ILE A 27 24.02 -25.92 -8.88
CA ILE A 27 23.17 -26.08 -10.06
C ILE A 27 22.39 -27.41 -9.95
N PRO A 28 21.14 -27.38 -9.45
CA PRO A 28 20.26 -28.54 -9.37
C PRO A 28 19.59 -28.83 -10.73
N PRO A 29 19.90 -29.95 -11.42
CA PRO A 29 19.40 -30.19 -12.78
C PRO A 29 17.89 -30.40 -12.89
N LEU A 30 17.25 -30.82 -11.79
CA LEU A 30 15.83 -31.19 -11.76
C LEU A 30 14.92 -30.10 -11.16
N ASN A 31 15.49 -29.00 -10.67
CA ASN A 31 14.73 -27.92 -10.02
C ASN A 31 14.20 -26.91 -11.07
N THR A 32 12.99 -27.15 -11.57
CA THR A 32 12.38 -26.38 -12.69
C THR A 32 11.33 -25.34 -12.28
N ARG A 33 10.93 -25.26 -11.00
CA ARG A 33 9.93 -24.29 -10.51
C ARG A 33 10.07 -24.09 -9.00
N ILE A 34 9.84 -22.86 -8.55
CA ILE A 34 9.84 -22.49 -7.13
C ILE A 34 8.38 -22.33 -6.67
N VAL A 35 7.91 -23.13 -5.71
CA VAL A 35 6.56 -23.05 -5.11
C VAL A 35 6.69 -23.22 -3.60
N GLY A 36 6.07 -22.34 -2.81
CA GLY A 36 6.32 -22.24 -1.37
C GLY A 36 5.74 -23.38 -0.52
N GLY A 37 6.59 -23.97 0.33
CA GLY A 37 6.24 -24.76 1.52
C GLY A 37 5.60 -26.13 1.26
N GLY A 38 6.31 -27.23 1.55
CA GLY A 38 5.76 -28.60 1.51
C GLY A 38 6.80 -29.69 1.21
N ASP A 39 6.34 -30.84 0.71
CA ASP A 39 7.20 -31.93 0.24
C ASP A 39 8.11 -31.44 -0.90
N ALA A 40 9.42 -31.52 -0.70
CA ALA A 40 10.41 -31.21 -1.71
C ALA A 40 10.38 -32.28 -2.81
N PRO A 41 10.28 -31.92 -4.10
CA PRO A 41 10.39 -32.89 -5.19
C PRO A 41 11.75 -33.62 -5.22
N ASP A 42 11.73 -34.91 -5.60
CA ASP A 42 12.93 -35.74 -5.67
C ASP A 42 14.02 -35.13 -6.57
N GLY A 43 15.21 -34.92 -6.02
CA GLY A 43 16.36 -34.32 -6.70
C GLY A 43 16.36 -32.78 -6.81
N ASN A 44 15.39 -32.06 -6.22
CA ASN A 44 15.40 -30.58 -6.22
C ASN A 44 16.55 -29.97 -5.41
N TRP A 45 17.01 -30.69 -4.37
CA TRP A 45 18.06 -30.26 -3.44
C TRP A 45 19.18 -31.32 -3.38
N PRO A 46 19.96 -31.49 -4.47
CA PRO A 46 20.89 -32.61 -4.62
C PRO A 46 22.10 -32.56 -3.68
N TRP A 47 22.27 -31.47 -2.93
CA TRP A 47 23.28 -31.33 -1.89
C TRP A 47 22.79 -31.78 -0.51
N GLN A 48 21.48 -31.96 -0.30
CA GLN A 48 20.94 -32.33 1.00
C GLN A 48 21.53 -33.66 1.48
N ALA A 49 22.12 -33.64 2.67
CA ALA A 49 22.64 -34.82 3.35
C ALA A 49 21.76 -35.17 4.55
N SER A 50 21.55 -36.47 4.78
CA SER A 50 20.96 -37.03 6.00
C SER A 50 22.07 -37.70 6.80
N ILE A 51 22.38 -37.17 7.98
CA ILE A 51 23.45 -37.67 8.84
C ILE A 51 22.82 -38.54 9.92
N HIS A 52 23.21 -39.81 9.96
CA HIS A 52 22.68 -40.78 10.90
C HIS A 52 23.72 -41.13 11.95
N SER A 53 23.26 -41.32 13.18
CA SER A 53 24.02 -41.92 14.27
C SER A 53 23.22 -43.09 14.84
N LEU A 54 23.89 -44.22 15.08
CA LEU A 54 23.25 -45.46 15.57
C LEU A 54 22.04 -45.93 14.71
N GLY A 55 22.05 -45.61 13.42
CA GLY A 55 21.00 -45.98 12.46
C GLY A 55 19.84 -44.99 12.33
N PHE A 56 19.75 -43.98 13.20
CA PHE A 56 18.67 -42.98 13.18
C PHE A 56 19.14 -41.66 12.60
N HIS A 57 18.25 -40.96 11.89
CA HIS A 57 18.50 -39.59 11.44
C HIS A 57 18.75 -38.70 12.65
N LEU A 58 19.89 -38.00 12.64
CA LEU A 58 20.33 -37.12 13.71
C LEU A 58 20.24 -35.66 13.30
N CYS A 59 20.86 -35.33 12.16
CA CYS A 59 20.98 -33.97 11.64
C CYS A 59 20.98 -33.97 10.10
N GLY A 60 20.68 -32.81 9.53
CA GLY A 60 20.96 -32.49 8.15
C GLY A 60 22.43 -32.14 7.89
N GLY A 61 22.74 -31.93 6.62
CA GLY A 61 24.02 -31.42 6.15
C GLY A 61 23.93 -31.02 4.69
N SER A 62 25.01 -30.48 4.15
CA SER A 62 25.16 -30.17 2.73
C SER A 62 26.44 -30.74 2.15
N LEU A 63 26.33 -31.39 1.00
CA LEU A 63 27.48 -31.76 0.18
C LEU A 63 28.13 -30.48 -0.39
N ILE A 64 29.42 -30.29 -0.13
CA ILE A 64 30.18 -29.10 -0.55
C ILE A 64 31.30 -29.42 -1.54
N THR A 65 31.76 -30.68 -1.54
CA THR A 65 32.63 -31.28 -2.57
C THR A 65 32.23 -32.75 -2.76
N ASP A 66 32.96 -33.53 -3.55
CA ASP A 66 32.74 -34.98 -3.66
C ASP A 66 33.16 -35.78 -2.40
N GLU A 67 34.00 -35.21 -1.53
CA GLU A 67 34.53 -35.86 -0.32
C GLU A 67 34.08 -35.21 1.00
N TRP A 68 33.43 -34.05 0.96
CA TRP A 68 33.16 -33.24 2.14
C TRP A 68 31.70 -32.82 2.28
N VAL A 69 31.20 -32.94 3.51
CA VAL A 69 29.88 -32.45 3.95
C VAL A 69 30.03 -31.42 5.05
N MET A 70 29.24 -30.35 4.97
CA MET A 70 29.15 -29.31 6.00
C MET A 70 27.87 -29.50 6.82
N SER A 71 27.96 -29.30 8.13
CA SER A 71 26.84 -29.42 9.08
C SER A 71 27.10 -28.54 10.32
N ALA A 72 26.26 -28.65 11.35
CA ALA A 72 26.40 -27.91 12.61
C ALA A 72 27.29 -28.68 13.61
N ALA A 73 28.09 -27.99 14.41
CA ALA A 73 28.98 -28.60 15.41
C ALA A 73 28.21 -29.28 16.55
N HIS A 74 27.06 -28.72 16.95
CA HIS A 74 26.23 -29.26 18.02
C HIS A 74 25.71 -30.68 17.73
N CYS A 75 25.66 -31.09 16.45
CA CYS A 75 25.30 -32.44 16.03
C CYS A 75 26.36 -33.49 16.44
N PHE A 76 27.60 -33.09 16.73
CA PHE A 76 28.74 -34.00 16.91
C PHE A 76 29.37 -33.88 18.29
N THR A 77 28.61 -34.24 19.32
CA THR A 77 29.10 -34.30 20.71
C THR A 77 30.12 -35.43 20.92
N SER A 78 30.11 -36.48 20.08
CA SER A 78 31.13 -37.53 20.07
C SER A 78 32.13 -37.32 18.91
N PRO A 79 33.44 -37.28 19.18
CA PRO A 79 34.46 -37.13 18.13
C PRO A 79 34.69 -38.43 17.34
N ASN A 80 34.01 -39.53 17.68
CA ASN A 80 34.19 -40.80 16.98
C ASN A 80 33.45 -40.81 15.64
N ALA A 81 34.16 -40.43 14.57
CA ALA A 81 33.64 -40.37 13.21
C ALA A 81 32.95 -41.67 12.73
N PHE A 82 33.42 -42.84 13.18
CA PHE A 82 32.89 -44.14 12.76
C PHE A 82 31.47 -44.43 13.26
N LEU A 83 30.91 -43.61 14.15
CA LEU A 83 29.51 -43.72 14.59
C LEU A 83 28.52 -43.13 13.57
N TYR A 84 29.01 -42.33 12.62
CA TYR A 84 28.18 -41.55 11.72
C TYR A 84 28.22 -42.09 10.29
N ASN A 85 27.05 -42.12 9.66
CA ASN A 85 26.90 -42.38 8.23
C ASN A 85 26.17 -41.21 7.58
N VAL A 86 26.59 -40.85 6.38
CA VAL A 86 25.95 -39.83 5.55
C VAL A 86 25.20 -40.51 4.42
N TYR A 87 23.95 -40.12 4.23
CA TYR A 87 23.12 -40.51 3.09
C TYR A 87 22.91 -39.29 2.18
N LEU A 88 23.20 -39.44 0.89
CA LEU A 88 23.02 -38.45 -0.17
C LEU A 88 22.05 -38.98 -1.21
N GLY A 89 21.33 -38.11 -1.92
CA GLY A 89 20.31 -38.54 -2.90
C GLY A 89 19.12 -39.27 -2.26
N ARG A 90 18.91 -39.04 -0.96
CA ARG A 90 17.79 -39.59 -0.17
C ARG A 90 16.60 -38.64 -0.27
N GLN A 91 15.41 -39.18 -0.50
CA GLN A 91 14.16 -38.43 -0.58
C GLN A 91 13.32 -38.58 0.70
N SER A 92 13.29 -39.76 1.29
CA SER A 92 12.42 -40.11 2.40
C SER A 92 13.16 -40.91 3.49
N GLN A 93 12.84 -40.69 4.77
CA GLN A 93 13.45 -41.45 5.86
C GLN A 93 12.97 -42.92 5.91
N GLU A 94 11.87 -43.25 5.23
CA GLU A 94 11.28 -44.59 5.22
C GLU A 94 11.17 -45.17 3.80
N GLY A 95 11.17 -46.50 3.68
CA GLY A 95 11.02 -47.15 2.38
C GLY A 95 12.29 -47.12 1.51
N SER A 96 12.10 -47.23 0.19
CA SER A 96 13.19 -47.36 -0.78
C SER A 96 13.56 -46.00 -1.38
N ASN A 97 14.85 -45.65 -1.31
CA ASN A 97 15.43 -44.48 -1.98
C ASN A 97 16.31 -44.97 -3.14
N PRO A 98 15.87 -44.89 -4.41
CA PRO A 98 16.58 -45.49 -5.55
C PRO A 98 17.86 -44.74 -5.95
N HIS A 99 18.01 -43.48 -5.54
CA HIS A 99 19.14 -42.62 -5.87
C HIS A 99 20.11 -42.42 -4.71
N GLU A 100 19.88 -43.14 -3.61
CA GLU A 100 20.64 -42.98 -2.38
C GLU A 100 22.04 -43.58 -2.47
N VAL A 101 23.00 -42.85 -1.89
CA VAL A 101 24.33 -43.35 -1.59
C VAL A 101 24.60 -43.17 -0.10
N SER A 102 24.96 -44.28 0.57
CA SER A 102 25.34 -44.32 1.99
C SER A 102 26.85 -44.45 2.13
N ILE A 103 27.47 -43.51 2.84
CA ILE A 103 28.94 -43.46 3.02
C ILE A 103 29.27 -43.18 4.49
N GLY A 104 30.27 -43.90 5.02
CA GLY A 104 30.78 -43.67 6.37
C GLY A 104 31.62 -42.40 6.47
N VAL A 105 31.73 -41.87 7.70
CA VAL A 105 32.56 -40.70 7.99
C VAL A 105 33.90 -41.15 8.58
N ILE A 106 35.01 -40.61 8.08
CA ILE A 106 36.36 -40.93 8.56
C ILE A 106 36.98 -39.83 9.41
N GLN A 107 36.45 -38.62 9.34
CA GLN A 107 36.92 -37.48 10.12
C GLN A 107 35.78 -36.49 10.34
N ILE A 108 35.69 -35.96 11.56
CA ILE A 108 34.81 -34.85 11.93
C ILE A 108 35.71 -33.73 12.45
N ILE A 109 35.48 -32.52 11.95
CA ILE A 109 36.22 -31.32 12.32
C ILE A 109 35.19 -30.27 12.75
N ASN A 110 34.97 -30.14 14.06
CA ASN A 110 34.20 -29.04 14.61
C ASN A 110 35.05 -27.77 14.62
N HIS A 111 34.42 -26.61 14.48
CA HIS A 111 35.13 -25.34 14.64
C HIS A 111 35.77 -25.29 16.05
N PRO A 112 37.06 -24.91 16.18
CA PRO A 112 37.76 -24.94 17.46
C PRO A 112 37.16 -23.97 18.50
N ASP A 113 36.53 -22.90 18.02
CA ASP A 113 35.87 -21.87 18.85
C ASP A 113 34.36 -22.09 19.02
N TYR A 114 33.84 -23.30 18.71
CA TYR A 114 32.43 -23.62 18.99
C TYR A 114 32.13 -23.56 20.49
N ASP A 115 31.10 -22.81 20.86
CA ASP A 115 30.64 -22.66 22.25
C ASP A 115 29.23 -23.21 22.42
N GLU A 116 29.11 -24.30 23.18
CA GLU A 116 27.85 -24.98 23.48
C GLU A 116 26.84 -24.14 24.28
N ASN A 117 27.28 -23.06 24.95
CA ASN A 117 26.39 -22.21 25.73
C ASN A 117 25.71 -21.14 24.88
N THR A 118 26.43 -20.61 23.89
CA THR A 118 25.96 -19.52 23.02
C THR A 118 25.53 -20.01 21.64
N ASN A 119 25.90 -21.23 21.27
CA ASN A 119 25.86 -21.77 19.90
C ASN A 119 26.65 -20.92 18.90
N ASP A 120 27.60 -20.10 19.36
CA ASP A 120 28.50 -19.38 18.47
C ASP A 120 29.50 -20.35 17.82
N ASN A 121 29.87 -20.07 16.57
CA ASN A 121 30.73 -20.96 15.75
C ASN A 121 30.21 -22.38 15.56
N ASP A 122 28.89 -22.53 15.45
CA ASP A 122 28.22 -23.82 15.27
C ASP A 122 28.34 -24.35 13.82
N ILE A 123 29.53 -24.83 13.47
CA ILE A 123 29.87 -25.40 12.17
C ILE A 123 30.84 -26.58 12.30
N ALA A 124 30.60 -27.63 11.51
CA ALA A 124 31.45 -28.81 11.40
C ALA A 124 31.63 -29.27 9.96
N LEU A 125 32.79 -29.86 9.68
CA LEU A 125 33.12 -30.52 8.42
C LEU A 125 33.30 -32.02 8.63
N LEU A 126 32.67 -32.80 7.75
CA LEU A 126 32.72 -34.25 7.76
C LEU A 126 33.41 -34.72 6.49
N ARG A 127 34.49 -35.49 6.67
CA ARG A 127 35.17 -36.15 5.56
C ARG A 127 34.57 -37.54 5.33
N LEU A 128 34.08 -37.77 4.13
CA LEU A 128 33.53 -39.04 3.68
C LEU A 128 34.64 -40.09 3.51
N ALA A 129 34.31 -41.36 3.74
CA ALA A 129 35.25 -42.48 3.60
C ALA A 129 35.72 -42.71 2.16
N SER A 130 34.95 -42.23 1.18
CA SER A 130 35.26 -42.28 -0.24
C SER A 130 34.56 -41.15 -1.00
N PRO A 131 35.14 -40.61 -2.09
CA PRO A 131 34.49 -39.63 -2.94
C PRO A 131 33.17 -40.14 -3.53
N VAL A 132 32.21 -39.23 -3.73
CA VAL A 132 30.91 -39.54 -4.34
C VAL A 132 30.89 -39.18 -5.81
N SER A 133 30.16 -39.96 -6.60
CA SER A 133 29.92 -39.60 -8.01
C SER A 133 28.76 -38.63 -8.10
N PHE A 134 28.96 -37.50 -8.77
CA PHE A 134 27.89 -36.56 -9.03
C PHE A 134 26.86 -37.13 -10.01
N THR A 135 25.58 -36.96 -9.67
CA THR A 135 24.44 -37.39 -10.48
C THR A 135 23.46 -36.23 -10.62
N ASN A 136 22.23 -36.49 -11.08
CA ASN A 136 21.16 -35.48 -11.02
C ASN A 136 20.61 -35.29 -9.60
N TYR A 137 20.89 -36.21 -8.68
CA TYR A 137 20.35 -36.24 -7.31
C TYR A 137 21.44 -36.02 -6.24
N ILE A 138 22.71 -36.03 -6.63
CA ILE A 138 23.87 -35.83 -5.75
C ILE A 138 24.79 -34.82 -6.41
N ARG A 139 24.84 -33.59 -5.88
CA ARG A 139 25.69 -32.49 -6.36
C ARG A 139 26.04 -31.53 -5.24
N PRO A 140 27.20 -30.86 -5.28
CA PRO A 140 27.58 -29.93 -4.24
C PRO A 140 26.81 -28.60 -4.37
N VAL A 141 26.56 -27.95 -3.24
CA VAL A 141 26.08 -26.55 -3.18
C VAL A 141 27.27 -25.59 -3.25
N CYS A 142 27.08 -24.38 -3.79
CA CYS A 142 28.11 -23.35 -3.65
C CYS A 142 28.05 -22.72 -2.25
N LEU A 143 29.19 -22.29 -1.72
CA LEU A 143 29.29 -21.64 -0.42
C LEU A 143 29.35 -20.12 -0.58
N ALA A 144 28.79 -19.39 0.39
CA ALA A 144 28.93 -17.95 0.43
C ALA A 144 30.38 -17.54 0.67
N ALA A 145 30.94 -16.70 -0.22
CA ALA A 145 32.25 -16.11 -0.03
C ALA A 145 32.25 -15.07 1.13
N ASN A 146 33.43 -14.72 1.67
CA ASN A 146 33.63 -13.77 2.78
C ASN A 146 32.90 -12.44 2.56
N ASP A 147 32.94 -11.91 1.34
CA ASP A 147 32.34 -10.62 0.99
C ASP A 147 30.85 -10.71 0.65
N SER A 148 30.23 -11.87 0.86
CA SER A 148 28.82 -12.08 0.55
C SER A 148 27.92 -11.31 1.52
N PHE A 149 26.96 -10.59 0.96
CA PHE A 149 25.96 -9.83 1.69
C PHE A 149 24.55 -10.38 1.43
N PHE A 150 23.93 -10.87 2.51
CA PHE A 150 22.54 -11.32 2.53
C PHE A 150 21.72 -10.30 3.33
N GLY A 151 21.23 -9.26 2.65
CA GLY A 151 20.40 -8.23 3.27
C GLY A 151 19.01 -8.74 3.68
N THR A 152 18.33 -7.97 4.54
CA THR A 152 16.95 -8.27 4.97
C THR A 152 16.02 -8.49 3.77
N GLY A 153 15.13 -9.47 3.88
CA GLY A 153 14.20 -9.84 2.82
C GLY A 153 14.80 -10.72 1.71
N THR A 154 16.09 -11.04 1.77
CA THR A 154 16.68 -12.04 0.87
C THR A 154 15.95 -13.36 1.04
N GLU A 155 15.30 -13.84 -0.02
CA GLU A 155 14.59 -15.12 0.01
C GLU A 155 15.59 -16.28 0.10
N SER A 156 15.45 -17.07 1.15
CA SER A 156 16.29 -18.23 1.44
C SER A 156 15.42 -19.47 1.63
N TRP A 157 15.95 -20.61 1.20
CA TRP A 157 15.30 -21.90 1.25
C TRP A 157 15.98 -22.78 2.28
N ILE A 158 15.16 -23.41 3.11
CA ILE A 158 15.60 -24.38 4.11
C ILE A 158 14.98 -25.72 3.77
N THR A 159 15.79 -26.77 3.93
CA THR A 159 15.39 -28.14 3.61
C THR A 159 15.80 -29.09 4.73
N GLY A 160 14.94 -30.05 5.03
CA GLY A 160 15.22 -31.06 6.06
C GLY A 160 14.06 -32.02 6.32
N TRP A 161 14.30 -32.97 7.24
CA TRP A 161 13.36 -34.01 7.67
C TRP A 161 12.87 -33.79 9.11
N GLY A 162 13.06 -32.58 9.64
CA GLY A 162 12.65 -32.22 10.98
C GLY A 162 11.12 -32.17 11.18
N ALA A 163 10.74 -31.83 12.39
CA ALA A 163 9.35 -31.69 12.80
C ALA A 163 8.61 -30.63 11.97
N ILE A 164 7.38 -30.91 11.54
CA ILE A 164 6.60 -29.99 10.70
C ILE A 164 5.94 -28.85 11.49
N LEU A 165 5.82 -29.05 12.81
CA LEU A 165 5.41 -28.06 13.80
C LEU A 165 6.13 -28.37 15.11
N GLU A 166 6.18 -27.42 16.02
CA GLU A 166 6.79 -27.63 17.34
C GLU A 166 6.21 -28.87 18.04
N GLY A 167 7.07 -29.87 18.27
CA GLY A 167 6.68 -31.15 18.89
C GLY A 167 5.88 -32.11 18.01
N VAL A 168 5.69 -31.81 16.71
CA VAL A 168 4.96 -32.66 15.77
C VAL A 168 5.94 -33.30 14.77
N PRO A 169 6.23 -34.61 14.89
CA PRO A 169 7.14 -35.28 13.97
C PRO A 169 6.55 -35.32 12.54
N LEU A 170 7.44 -35.37 11.56
CA LEU A 170 7.09 -35.52 10.16
C LEU A 170 6.30 -36.83 9.93
N PRO A 171 5.13 -36.81 9.25
CA PRO A 171 4.35 -38.01 9.00
C PRO A 171 5.09 -38.98 8.08
N SER A 172 4.87 -40.29 8.28
CA SER A 172 5.33 -41.35 7.35
C SER A 172 4.85 -41.04 5.91
N PRO A 173 5.71 -41.17 4.88
CA PRO A 173 7.04 -41.81 4.91
C PRO A 173 8.20 -40.85 5.22
N GLN A 174 7.95 -39.67 5.79
CA GLN A 174 8.98 -38.69 6.13
C GLN A 174 9.73 -38.18 4.90
N ILE A 175 9.00 -37.57 3.97
CA ILE A 175 9.53 -36.96 2.74
C ILE A 175 10.28 -35.67 3.09
N LEU A 176 11.41 -35.41 2.40
CA LEU A 176 12.16 -34.16 2.55
C LEU A 176 11.23 -32.95 2.41
N GLN A 177 11.30 -32.00 3.34
CA GLN A 177 10.50 -30.77 3.28
C GLN A 177 11.34 -29.61 2.73
N GLU A 178 10.67 -28.65 2.11
CA GLU A 178 11.25 -27.37 1.69
C GLU A 178 10.38 -26.20 2.15
N VAL A 179 11.03 -25.12 2.61
CA VAL A 179 10.34 -23.88 2.99
C VAL A 179 11.16 -22.65 2.60
N ALA A 180 10.49 -21.64 2.05
CA ALA A 180 11.08 -20.34 1.75
C ALA A 180 10.81 -19.36 2.89
N VAL A 181 11.87 -18.70 3.37
CA VAL A 181 11.85 -17.71 4.44
C VAL A 181 12.79 -16.53 4.12
N PRO A 182 12.45 -15.31 4.52
CA PRO A 182 13.30 -14.15 4.31
C PRO A 182 14.40 -14.04 5.38
N VAL A 183 15.59 -13.63 4.96
CA VAL A 183 16.67 -13.23 5.89
C VAL A 183 16.24 -12.02 6.72
N ILE A 184 16.61 -12.04 8.00
CA ILE A 184 16.42 -10.97 8.98
C ILE A 184 17.79 -10.47 9.43
N GLU A 185 17.97 -9.16 9.46
CA GLU A 185 19.20 -8.53 9.93
C GLU A 185 19.48 -8.85 11.40
N ASN A 186 20.76 -9.05 11.75
CA ASN A 186 21.19 -9.43 13.09
C ASN A 186 20.73 -8.43 14.16
N GLN A 187 20.70 -7.13 13.85
CA GLN A 187 20.22 -6.11 14.79
C GLN A 187 18.73 -6.31 15.13
N MET A 188 17.90 -6.60 14.13
CA MET A 188 16.49 -6.90 14.34
C MET A 188 16.32 -8.23 15.07
N CYS A 189 17.11 -9.25 14.71
CA CYS A 189 17.07 -10.55 15.35
C CYS A 189 17.44 -10.47 16.84
N ASN A 190 18.44 -9.64 17.19
CA ASN A 190 18.89 -9.38 18.56
C ASN A 190 17.79 -8.85 19.49
N ASN A 191 16.74 -8.22 18.96
CA ASN A 191 15.58 -7.79 19.76
C ASN A 191 14.76 -8.97 20.32
N TYR A 192 14.88 -10.15 19.71
CA TYR A 192 14.11 -11.35 20.05
C TYR A 192 15.00 -12.46 20.58
N ILE A 193 16.16 -12.68 19.94
CA ILE A 193 17.11 -13.74 20.23
C ILE A 193 18.52 -13.17 20.13
N PRO A 194 19.36 -13.26 21.18
CA PRO A 194 20.75 -12.81 21.11
C PRO A 194 21.52 -13.54 20.00
N VAL A 195 22.14 -12.78 19.10
CA VAL A 195 22.92 -13.29 17.96
C VAL A 195 24.23 -12.54 17.76
N THR A 196 25.26 -13.27 17.34
CA THR A 196 26.61 -12.76 17.04
C THR A 196 26.78 -12.47 15.55
N ASP A 197 27.88 -11.84 15.14
CA ASP A 197 28.21 -11.59 13.72
C ASP A 197 28.48 -12.87 12.90
N ASN A 198 28.69 -13.97 13.60
CA ASN A 198 28.85 -15.33 13.08
C ASN A 198 27.51 -16.02 12.81
N MET A 199 26.40 -15.38 13.18
CA MET A 199 25.05 -15.88 12.98
C MET A 199 24.32 -15.03 11.94
N ILE A 200 23.32 -15.63 11.29
CA ILE A 200 22.37 -15.01 10.38
C ILE A 200 20.97 -15.49 10.74
N CYS A 201 19.99 -14.60 10.77
CA CYS A 201 18.60 -14.97 11.09
C CYS A 201 17.73 -15.03 9.85
N SER A 202 16.70 -15.87 9.89
CA SER A 202 15.73 -16.01 8.81
C SER A 202 14.40 -16.51 9.34
N GLY A 203 13.29 -15.99 8.81
CA GLY A 203 11.94 -16.37 9.26
C GLY A 203 10.88 -15.31 9.00
N LEU A 204 9.62 -15.67 9.20
CA LEU A 204 8.50 -14.72 9.16
C LEU A 204 8.20 -14.22 10.58
N LEU A 205 8.23 -12.90 10.80
CA LEU A 205 7.92 -12.32 12.12
C LEU A 205 6.47 -12.58 12.57
N GLU A 206 5.55 -12.77 11.62
CA GLU A 206 4.17 -13.21 11.88
C GLU A 206 4.05 -14.68 12.32
N GLY A 207 5.12 -15.47 12.18
CA GLY A 207 5.16 -16.91 12.45
C GLY A 207 4.69 -17.75 11.26
N GLY A 208 4.52 -19.06 11.50
CA GLY A 208 3.92 -20.00 10.55
C GLY A 208 4.88 -20.67 9.56
N ARG A 209 6.12 -20.19 9.39
CA ARG A 209 7.17 -20.85 8.58
C ARG A 209 8.54 -20.72 9.23
N ASP A 210 9.20 -21.85 9.49
CA ASP A 210 10.54 -21.93 10.09
C ASP A 210 11.12 -23.34 9.96
N SER A 211 12.42 -23.49 10.23
CA SER A 211 13.05 -24.78 10.53
C SER A 211 12.65 -25.31 11.91
N CYS A 212 12.73 -26.62 12.14
CA CYS A 212 12.37 -27.20 13.42
C CYS A 212 13.28 -28.37 13.84
N GLN A 213 12.95 -29.05 14.94
CA GLN A 213 13.79 -30.13 15.49
C GLN A 213 14.00 -31.24 14.46
N GLY A 214 15.28 -31.54 14.17
CA GLY A 214 15.68 -32.51 13.13
C GLY A 214 16.20 -31.86 11.84
N ASP A 215 16.01 -30.55 11.66
CA ASP A 215 16.61 -29.80 10.54
C ASP A 215 18.03 -29.30 10.85
N SER A 216 18.47 -29.41 12.10
CA SER A 216 19.81 -29.02 12.58
C SER A 216 20.92 -29.47 11.64
N GLY A 217 21.86 -28.56 11.33
CA GLY A 217 22.93 -28.82 10.37
C GLY A 217 22.52 -28.78 8.89
N GLY A 218 21.21 -28.73 8.59
CA GLY A 218 20.69 -28.58 7.25
C GLY A 218 21.04 -27.22 6.62
N PRO A 219 21.00 -27.12 5.28
CA PRO A 219 21.40 -25.91 4.59
C PRO A 219 20.29 -24.85 4.53
N MET A 220 20.69 -23.59 4.69
CA MET A 220 19.91 -22.44 4.24
C MET A 220 20.56 -21.87 2.97
N VAL A 221 19.86 -21.94 1.84
CA VAL A 221 20.38 -21.56 0.51
C VAL A 221 19.62 -20.41 -0.12
N SER A 222 20.33 -19.48 -0.74
CA SER A 222 19.75 -18.35 -1.48
C SER A 222 20.15 -18.45 -2.95
N LYS A 223 19.25 -18.07 -3.86
CA LYS A 223 19.50 -18.17 -5.30
C LYS A 223 20.00 -16.84 -5.86
N GLN A 224 21.16 -16.84 -6.52
CA GLN A 224 21.65 -15.71 -7.30
C GLN A 224 21.71 -16.13 -8.77
N GLU A 225 20.87 -15.50 -9.60
CA GLU A 225 20.68 -15.88 -11.00
C GLU A 225 20.32 -17.37 -11.16
N THR A 226 21.31 -18.19 -11.57
CA THR A 226 21.16 -19.63 -11.81
C THR A 226 21.82 -20.49 -10.73
N VAL A 227 22.58 -19.89 -9.81
CA VAL A 227 23.41 -20.58 -8.82
C VAL A 227 22.78 -20.47 -7.43
N TRP A 228 22.71 -21.59 -6.73
CA TRP A 228 22.32 -21.66 -5.33
C TRP A 228 23.55 -21.57 -4.42
N VAL A 229 23.51 -20.63 -3.49
CA VAL A 229 24.60 -20.32 -2.57
C VAL A 229 24.12 -20.57 -1.14
N GLN A 230 24.83 -21.41 -0.39
CA GLN A 230 24.54 -21.67 1.00
C GLN A 230 24.97 -20.47 1.85
N SER A 231 23.96 -19.79 2.40
CA SER A 231 24.08 -18.59 3.23
C SER A 231 24.16 -18.93 4.71
N GLY A 232 23.52 -20.02 5.12
CA GLY A 232 23.45 -20.44 6.51
C GLY A 232 23.44 -21.97 6.74
N ILE A 233 23.62 -22.35 8.00
CA ILE A 233 23.48 -23.72 8.53
C ILE A 233 22.49 -23.66 9.68
N VAL A 234 21.45 -24.49 9.68
CA VAL A 234 20.43 -24.53 10.74
C VAL A 234 21.12 -24.82 12.09
N SER A 235 20.98 -23.91 13.06
CA SER A 235 21.65 -24.00 14.36
C SER A 235 20.65 -24.09 15.52
N PHE A 236 19.90 -23.02 15.82
CA PHE A 236 18.96 -23.00 16.94
C PHE A 236 17.79 -22.01 16.75
N GLY A 237 16.81 -22.04 17.67
CA GLY A 237 15.68 -21.12 17.73
C GLY A 237 14.85 -21.33 19.01
N PHE A 238 14.00 -20.36 19.37
CA PHE A 238 13.06 -20.50 20.50
C PHE A 238 11.71 -21.05 20.04
N GLY A 239 11.58 -22.39 20.01
CA GLY A 239 10.43 -23.06 19.39
C GLY A 239 10.55 -23.04 17.86
N CYS A 240 9.49 -23.43 17.15
CA CYS A 240 9.48 -23.46 15.69
C CYS A 240 8.29 -22.65 15.16
N ALA A 241 8.54 -21.77 14.19
CA ALA A 241 7.51 -21.02 13.47
C ALA A 241 6.60 -20.18 14.39
N ARG A 242 7.11 -19.78 15.56
CA ARG A 242 6.39 -18.90 16.48
C ARG A 242 6.46 -17.45 15.99
N PRO A 243 5.39 -16.65 16.18
CA PRO A 243 5.47 -15.22 15.95
C PRO A 243 6.62 -14.61 16.76
N LEU A 244 7.37 -13.69 16.15
CA LEU A 244 8.49 -12.97 16.75
C LEU A 244 9.64 -13.86 17.25
N SER A 245 9.79 -15.08 16.72
CA SER A 245 10.90 -15.98 17.05
C SER A 245 11.50 -16.53 15.74
N PRO A 246 12.41 -15.78 15.11
CA PRO A 246 13.05 -16.24 13.89
C PRO A 246 14.05 -17.38 14.16
N GLY A 247 14.31 -18.21 13.15
CA GLY A 247 15.37 -19.20 13.21
C GLY A 247 16.75 -18.54 13.14
N VAL A 248 17.72 -19.10 13.87
CA VAL A 248 19.12 -18.66 13.88
C VAL A 248 19.99 -19.71 13.20
N TYR A 249 20.82 -19.23 12.28
CA TYR A 249 21.68 -20.04 11.43
C TYR A 249 23.13 -19.59 11.55
N THR A 250 24.09 -20.49 11.42
CA THR A 250 25.51 -20.13 11.33
C THR A 250 25.78 -19.46 9.98
N ARG A 251 26.38 -18.27 9.98
CA ARG A 251 26.64 -17.45 8.78
C ARG A 251 27.85 -17.98 8.01
N VAL A 252 27.61 -18.75 6.95
CA VAL A 252 28.67 -19.46 6.18
C VAL A 252 29.77 -18.53 5.67
N SER A 253 29.43 -17.30 5.27
CA SER A 253 30.42 -16.33 4.78
C SER A 253 31.49 -15.96 5.80
N ARG A 254 31.27 -16.14 7.11
CA ARG A 254 32.31 -15.90 8.13
C ARG A 254 33.35 -17.01 8.21
N TYR A 255 33.09 -18.16 7.58
CA TYR A 255 33.89 -19.37 7.75
C TYR A 255 34.67 -19.79 6.49
N GLN A 256 34.65 -19.03 5.39
CA GLN A 256 35.37 -19.40 4.17
C GLN A 256 36.84 -19.73 4.45
N THR A 257 37.55 -18.85 5.17
CA THR A 257 38.98 -19.05 5.49
C THR A 257 39.21 -20.34 6.27
N TRP A 258 38.35 -20.63 7.25
CA TRP A 258 38.44 -21.84 8.06
C TRP A 258 38.14 -23.08 7.20
N ILE A 259 37.05 -23.07 6.42
CA ILE A 259 36.67 -24.19 5.55
C ILE A 259 37.81 -24.55 4.60
N SER A 260 38.37 -23.56 3.90
CA SER A 260 39.49 -23.74 2.98
C SER A 260 40.77 -24.24 3.66
N SER A 261 40.98 -23.92 4.94
CA SER A 261 42.12 -24.42 5.70
C SER A 261 42.02 -25.90 6.10
N GLN A 262 40.80 -26.44 6.19
CA GLN A 262 40.54 -27.82 6.62
C GLN A 262 40.44 -28.79 5.44
N ILE A 263 39.95 -28.33 4.29
CA ILE A 263 39.71 -29.18 3.12
C ILE A 263 41.02 -29.37 2.35
N SER A 264 41.44 -30.64 2.24
CA SER A 264 42.51 -31.08 1.35
C SER A 264 41.90 -31.68 0.09
N GLY A 265 42.45 -31.33 -1.08
CA GLY A 265 41.89 -31.73 -2.39
C GLY A 265 41.11 -30.59 -3.07
N ASP A 266 40.06 -30.96 -3.80
CA ASP A 266 39.22 -30.01 -4.53
C ASP A 266 38.50 -29.06 -3.56
N GLN A 267 38.69 -27.76 -3.79
CA GLN A 267 38.09 -26.73 -2.93
C GLN A 267 36.60 -26.59 -3.24
N PRO A 268 35.75 -26.32 -2.22
CA PRO A 268 34.36 -26.00 -2.45
C PRO A 268 34.25 -24.69 -3.25
N GLY A 269 33.22 -24.59 -4.09
CA GLY A 269 32.99 -23.40 -4.89
C GLY A 269 32.44 -22.26 -4.03
N PHE A 270 33.24 -21.23 -3.79
CA PHE A 270 32.79 -20.00 -3.14
C PHE A 270 32.26 -19.01 -4.16
N VAL A 271 31.06 -18.48 -3.91
CA VAL A 271 30.39 -17.49 -4.76
C VAL A 271 30.07 -16.27 -3.93
N THR A 272 30.46 -15.10 -4.41
CA THR A 272 30.10 -13.84 -3.76
C THR A 272 28.65 -13.51 -4.05
N PHE A 273 27.80 -13.67 -3.03
CA PHE A 273 26.40 -13.32 -3.11
C PHE A 273 26.21 -11.86 -2.72
N PHE A 274 25.51 -11.10 -3.55
CA PHE A 274 25.07 -9.75 -3.20
C PHE A 274 23.57 -9.70 -3.40
N SER A 275 22.82 -9.57 -2.32
CA SER A 275 21.46 -9.07 -2.44
C SER A 275 21.55 -7.61 -2.90
N ASN A 276 20.64 -7.15 -3.76
CA ASN A 276 20.54 -5.73 -4.14
C ASN A 276 20.07 -4.83 -2.98
N GLY A 277 20.26 -5.26 -1.73
CA GLY A 277 20.26 -4.40 -0.55
C GLY A 277 21.67 -3.86 -0.38
N THR A 278 21.84 -2.55 -0.44
CA THR A 278 23.13 -1.91 -0.23
C THR A 278 23.53 -2.06 1.23
N GLY A 279 24.56 -2.86 1.50
CA GLY A 279 25.23 -2.89 2.79
C GLY A 279 25.79 -1.50 3.13
N ILE A 280 25.34 -0.93 4.24
CA ILE A 280 25.97 0.18 4.92
C ILE A 280 25.92 -0.12 6.42
N ASN A 281 27.07 -0.09 7.08
CA ASN A 281 27.21 -0.25 8.53
C ASN A 281 26.51 0.90 9.26
N PHE A 282 25.52 0.60 10.11
CA PHE A 282 24.95 1.59 11.04
C PHE A 282 24.76 0.99 12.44
N THR A 283 25.77 1.17 13.30
CA THR A 283 25.52 1.24 14.73
C THR A 283 24.69 2.51 15.00
N ASN A 284 23.46 2.36 15.50
CA ASN A 284 22.54 3.41 16.02
C ASN A 284 21.35 3.81 15.13
N ILE A 285 20.42 2.90 14.82
CA ILE A 285 19.04 3.27 14.47
C ILE A 285 18.07 2.34 15.21
N ASP A 286 17.11 2.91 15.96
CA ASP A 286 16.01 2.19 16.61
C ASP A 286 15.12 1.44 15.59
N PRO A 287 14.49 0.31 15.94
CA PRO A 287 13.71 -0.50 15.00
C PRO A 287 12.52 0.28 14.39
N PRO A 288 12.23 0.12 13.09
CA PRO A 288 11.20 0.91 12.40
C PRO A 288 9.80 0.54 12.88
N PHE A 289 9.01 1.55 13.21
CA PHE A 289 7.57 1.44 13.42
C PHE A 289 6.91 1.31 12.04
N GLN A 290 6.26 0.16 11.76
CA GLN A 290 5.56 -0.04 10.50
C GLN A 290 4.03 -0.04 10.75
N PRO A 291 3.33 1.05 10.43
CA PRO A 291 1.89 1.13 10.61
C PRO A 291 1.13 0.18 9.67
N PRO A 292 -0.02 -0.39 10.09
CA PRO A 292 -0.76 -1.37 9.29
C PRO A 292 -1.27 -0.86 7.95
N ASN A 293 -1.52 0.46 7.85
CA ASN A 293 -2.03 1.12 6.66
C ASN A 293 -0.93 1.62 5.71
N PHE A 294 0.36 1.36 6.01
CA PHE A 294 1.48 1.83 5.18
C PHE A 294 1.95 0.73 4.23
N TYR A 295 2.38 1.15 3.04
CA TYR A 295 3.22 0.31 2.22
C TYR A 295 4.57 0.13 2.91
N PRO A 296 5.20 -1.06 2.84
CA PRO A 296 6.51 -1.27 3.45
C PRO A 296 7.50 -0.18 3.03
N PHE A 297 8.20 0.39 4.01
CA PHE A 297 9.15 1.47 3.79
C PHE A 297 10.38 1.30 4.68
N GLY A 298 11.40 2.12 4.40
CA GLY A 298 12.68 2.11 5.10
C GLY A 298 13.73 1.27 4.36
N ILE A 299 14.98 1.40 4.81
CA ILE A 299 16.17 0.84 4.14
C ILE A 299 16.02 -0.67 3.90
N LEU A 300 15.41 -1.39 4.85
CA LEU A 300 15.20 -2.84 4.76
C LEU A 300 14.22 -3.28 3.66
N THR A 301 13.45 -2.34 3.12
CA THR A 301 12.48 -2.57 2.02
C THR A 301 13.03 -2.16 0.64
N GLY A 302 14.30 -1.73 0.59
CA GLY A 302 14.97 -1.24 -0.60
C GLY A 302 14.74 0.24 -0.88
N ASP A 303 14.29 1.01 0.12
CA ASP A 303 14.11 2.45 -0.02
C ASP A 303 15.45 3.20 0.00
N ILE A 304 15.53 4.26 -0.79
CA ILE A 304 16.65 5.19 -0.82
C ILE A 304 16.39 6.26 0.25
N PRO A 305 17.28 6.45 1.23
CA PRO A 305 17.18 7.58 2.16
C PRO A 305 17.49 8.90 1.44
N SER A 306 16.72 9.94 1.76
CA SER A 306 17.04 11.32 1.39
C SER A 306 18.28 11.81 2.16
N SER A 307 18.82 12.95 1.75
CA SER A 307 19.84 13.66 2.53
C SER A 307 19.33 14.01 3.93
N ILE A 308 20.26 14.11 4.87
CA ILE A 308 19.99 14.69 6.19
C ILE A 308 20.15 16.21 6.03
N SER A 309 19.03 16.92 6.11
CA SER A 309 18.91 18.36 5.92
C SER A 309 17.62 18.87 6.54
N ASP A 310 17.69 20.04 7.18
CA ASP A 310 16.52 20.77 7.66
C ASP A 310 15.57 21.07 6.48
N ASP A 311 16.09 21.80 5.48
CA ASP A 311 15.33 22.19 4.29
C ASP A 311 15.86 21.56 3.00
N GLY A 312 15.01 21.63 1.97
CA GLY A 312 15.38 21.40 0.58
C GLY A 312 14.69 20.18 -0.02
N SER A 313 15.22 19.69 -1.13
CA SER A 313 14.65 18.55 -1.85
C SER A 313 15.70 17.51 -2.22
N SER A 314 15.25 16.29 -2.47
CA SER A 314 16.07 15.25 -3.08
C SER A 314 16.67 15.73 -4.42
N PRO A 315 17.72 15.07 -4.94
CA PRO A 315 18.06 15.16 -6.35
C PRO A 315 16.86 14.77 -7.23
N VAL A 316 16.90 15.12 -8.52
CA VAL A 316 15.84 14.77 -9.47
C VAL A 316 15.66 13.25 -9.53
N ILE A 317 14.42 12.79 -9.35
CA ILE A 317 14.04 11.38 -9.44
C ILE A 317 13.31 11.19 -10.75
N TYR A 318 13.96 10.55 -11.73
CA TYR A 318 13.31 10.21 -13.00
C TYR A 318 12.38 9.01 -12.82
N THR A 319 11.12 9.16 -13.23
CA THR A 319 10.12 8.10 -13.05
C THR A 319 10.26 7.03 -14.13
N ASN A 320 10.19 5.75 -13.75
CA ASN A 320 10.25 4.62 -14.67
C ASN A 320 9.00 4.48 -15.56
N ALA A 321 7.89 5.11 -15.16
CA ALA A 321 6.66 5.19 -15.94
C ALA A 321 6.16 6.64 -16.02
N ARG A 322 5.19 6.88 -16.90
CA ARG A 322 4.47 8.15 -16.95
C ARG A 322 3.55 8.24 -15.73
N PHE A 323 3.63 9.35 -15.02
CA PHE A 323 2.65 9.71 -14.01
C PHE A 323 1.83 10.88 -14.54
N LEU A 324 0.52 10.74 -14.56
CA LEU A 324 -0.35 11.80 -15.02
C LEU A 324 -0.99 12.49 -13.80
N PHE A 325 -0.92 13.81 -13.78
CA PHE A 325 -1.41 14.65 -12.71
C PHE A 325 -2.17 15.85 -13.30
N PHE A 326 -3.49 15.75 -13.33
CA PHE A 326 -4.46 16.76 -13.79
C PHE A 326 -4.11 17.40 -15.15
N GLY A 327 -3.85 16.56 -16.16
CA GLY A 327 -3.55 17.01 -17.53
C GLY A 327 -2.06 17.29 -17.79
N THR A 328 -1.24 17.31 -16.74
CA THR A 328 0.22 17.30 -16.85
C THR A 328 0.72 15.85 -16.85
N THR A 329 1.63 15.50 -17.75
CA THR A 329 2.37 14.23 -17.66
C THR A 329 3.76 14.49 -17.15
N THR A 330 4.12 13.89 -16.03
CA THR A 330 5.42 14.07 -15.39
C THR A 330 6.28 12.82 -15.58
N ARG A 331 7.59 13.04 -15.72
CA ARG A 331 8.63 11.99 -15.84
C ARG A 331 9.74 12.15 -14.81
N GLN A 332 9.57 13.10 -13.93
CA GLN A 332 10.50 13.43 -12.88
C GLN A 332 9.73 13.98 -11.69
N LEU A 333 10.30 13.83 -10.50
CA LEU A 333 9.78 14.42 -9.28
C LEU A 333 10.92 14.69 -8.30
N TYR A 334 10.60 15.45 -7.25
CA TYR A 334 11.46 15.77 -6.13
C TYR A 334 10.71 15.47 -4.83
N VAL A 335 11.38 14.84 -3.87
CA VAL A 335 10.86 14.63 -2.51
C VAL A 335 11.41 15.74 -1.63
N ASN A 336 10.55 16.59 -1.09
CA ASN A 336 10.95 17.70 -0.23
C ASN A 336 11.10 17.26 1.23
N HIS A 337 12.04 17.87 1.96
CA HIS A 337 12.24 17.55 3.38
C HIS A 337 11.04 17.98 4.23
N ASN A 338 10.36 19.07 3.81
CA ASN A 338 9.16 19.64 4.44
C ASN A 338 7.83 18.98 4.02
N GLY A 339 7.88 17.73 3.53
CA GLY A 339 6.67 16.88 3.45
C GLY A 339 5.79 17.04 2.21
N HIS A 340 6.33 17.57 1.11
CA HIS A 340 5.66 17.65 -0.20
C HIS A 340 6.51 17.13 -1.36
N LEU A 341 5.86 16.94 -2.51
CA LEU A 341 6.46 16.58 -3.79
C LEU A 341 6.23 17.70 -4.81
N THR A 342 7.25 17.97 -5.63
CA THR A 342 7.16 18.82 -6.83
C THR A 342 7.64 18.05 -8.05
N PHE A 343 7.24 18.50 -9.25
CA PHE A 343 7.50 17.75 -10.49
C PHE A 343 8.41 18.48 -11.49
N PHE A 344 8.60 19.80 -11.33
CA PHE A 344 9.38 20.58 -12.30
C PHE A 344 10.76 20.94 -11.77
N GLN A 345 10.83 21.45 -10.54
CA GLN A 345 12.07 21.90 -9.91
C GLN A 345 12.06 21.57 -8.41
N PRO A 346 13.23 21.48 -7.75
CA PRO A 346 13.27 21.37 -6.30
C PRO A 346 12.65 22.61 -5.65
N SER A 347 12.03 22.42 -4.49
CA SER A 347 11.43 23.48 -3.70
C SER A 347 12.29 23.79 -2.47
N ASP A 348 12.42 25.08 -2.15
CA ASP A 348 13.08 25.59 -0.94
C ASP A 348 12.04 26.14 0.07
N ALA A 349 10.76 25.80 -0.11
CA ALA A 349 9.68 26.37 0.69
C ALA A 349 9.53 25.62 2.02
N THR A 350 9.74 26.35 3.13
CA THR A 350 9.68 25.83 4.50
C THR A 350 8.30 25.96 5.12
N GLN A 351 7.50 26.91 4.63
CA GLN A 351 6.15 27.18 5.13
C GLN A 351 5.10 26.80 4.08
N PRO A 352 4.01 26.14 4.49
CA PRO A 352 2.97 25.73 3.57
C PRO A 352 2.18 26.92 3.03
N LEU A 353 1.78 26.80 1.76
CA LEU A 353 0.78 27.67 1.16
C LEU A 353 -0.62 27.07 1.37
N LEU A 354 -1.60 27.91 1.67
CA LEU A 354 -3.00 27.48 1.72
C LEU A 354 -3.48 27.13 0.31
N PHE A 355 -4.19 26.01 0.19
CA PHE A 355 -4.79 25.59 -1.06
C PHE A 355 -6.19 26.23 -1.17
N PRO A 356 -6.59 26.82 -2.32
CA PRO A 356 -5.77 27.03 -3.52
C PRO A 356 -4.67 28.07 -3.32
N SER A 357 -3.46 27.73 -3.77
CA SER A 357 -2.26 28.57 -3.71
C SER A 357 -1.90 29.21 -5.05
N TYR A 358 -2.62 28.86 -6.12
CA TYR A 358 -2.37 29.24 -7.51
C TYR A 358 -0.90 29.01 -7.92
N PRO A 359 -0.38 27.78 -7.75
CA PRO A 359 1.02 27.50 -7.93
C PRO A 359 1.39 27.52 -9.42
N ARG A 360 2.67 27.80 -9.70
CA ARG A 360 3.22 27.71 -11.07
C ARG A 360 3.67 26.31 -11.46
N GLU A 361 3.62 25.37 -10.52
CA GLU A 361 3.92 23.95 -10.71
C GLU A 361 2.96 23.09 -9.90
N ASP A 362 2.88 21.81 -10.24
CA ASP A 362 2.05 20.84 -9.52
C ASP A 362 2.69 20.45 -8.18
N ILE A 363 1.89 20.42 -7.11
CA ILE A 363 2.32 20.09 -5.76
C ILE A 363 1.44 18.97 -5.18
N ILE A 364 2.07 17.94 -4.63
CA ILE A 364 1.40 16.93 -3.78
C ILE A 364 1.99 17.03 -2.38
N ALA A 365 1.16 17.37 -1.40
CA ALA A 365 1.58 17.65 -0.03
C ALA A 365 0.88 16.68 0.92
N PRO A 366 1.36 15.43 1.12
CA PRO A 366 0.80 14.55 2.14
C PRO A 366 0.81 15.20 3.53
N LEU A 367 1.86 15.95 3.88
CA LEU A 367 1.89 16.82 5.07
C LEU A 367 2.96 17.90 4.90
N TRP A 368 2.59 19.08 4.40
CA TRP A 368 3.50 20.21 4.24
C TRP A 368 3.56 21.07 5.49
N THR A 369 4.71 21.06 6.15
CA THR A 369 5.06 21.88 7.31
C THR A 369 6.58 21.89 7.49
N ASP A 370 7.11 22.70 8.40
CA ASP A 370 8.55 22.81 8.67
C ASP A 370 9.04 21.55 9.42
N LEU A 371 9.75 20.66 8.74
CA LEU A 371 10.21 19.36 9.23
C LEU A 371 11.73 19.29 9.18
N ASP A 372 12.36 18.81 10.25
CA ASP A 372 13.82 18.80 10.36
C ASP A 372 14.34 17.38 10.55
N ASN A 373 14.73 16.72 9.45
CA ASN A 373 15.31 15.38 9.54
C ASN A 373 16.78 15.39 10.01
N SER A 374 17.38 16.56 10.27
CA SER A 374 18.74 16.69 10.80
C SER A 374 18.84 16.45 12.30
N VAL A 375 17.71 16.59 13.00
CA VAL A 375 17.61 16.36 14.45
C VAL A 375 16.89 15.06 14.83
N GLY A 376 16.26 14.37 13.87
CA GLY A 376 15.63 13.07 14.10
C GLY A 376 14.86 12.54 12.88
N GLY A 377 14.51 11.25 12.90
CA GLY A 377 13.74 10.61 11.83
C GLY A 377 14.48 10.47 10.50
N ASN A 378 13.80 9.94 9.50
CA ASN A 378 14.35 9.71 8.17
C ASN A 378 13.29 9.91 7.08
N ILE A 379 13.74 10.28 5.89
CA ILE A 379 12.90 10.38 4.70
C ILE A 379 13.36 9.33 3.71
N TYR A 380 12.44 8.47 3.28
CA TYR A 380 12.71 7.33 2.42
C TYR A 380 11.89 7.43 1.14
N PHE A 381 12.44 6.98 0.01
CA PHE A 381 11.66 6.82 -1.20
C PHE A 381 12.14 5.69 -2.10
N ARG A 382 11.22 5.11 -2.89
CA ARG A 382 11.56 4.12 -3.93
C ARG A 382 10.57 4.10 -5.08
N GLN A 383 11.01 3.49 -6.17
CA GLN A 383 10.18 3.12 -7.31
C GLN A 383 10.08 1.59 -7.43
N VAL A 384 8.89 1.10 -7.75
CA VAL A 384 8.57 -0.33 -7.87
C VAL A 384 7.91 -0.58 -9.23
N THR A 385 8.47 -1.50 -10.00
CA THR A 385 8.03 -1.87 -11.36
C THR A 385 7.77 -3.37 -11.53
N ARG A 386 7.99 -4.18 -10.49
CA ARG A 386 7.64 -5.61 -10.44
C ARG A 386 7.47 -6.11 -8.99
N GLY A 387 6.81 -7.25 -8.81
CA GLY A 387 6.69 -7.95 -7.53
C GLY A 387 5.36 -7.77 -6.81
N ASN A 388 5.24 -8.35 -5.61
CA ASN A 388 3.99 -8.42 -4.84
C ASN A 388 3.39 -7.05 -4.50
N LEU A 389 4.24 -6.01 -4.38
CA LEU A 389 3.78 -4.68 -4.02
C LEU A 389 3.02 -3.97 -5.15
N LEU A 390 3.30 -4.31 -6.41
CA LEU A 390 2.45 -3.89 -7.53
C LEU A 390 1.11 -4.57 -7.48
N GLN A 391 1.07 -5.86 -7.13
CA GLN A 391 -0.18 -6.58 -6.97
C GLN A 391 -1.01 -6.00 -5.82
N GLN A 392 -0.37 -5.63 -4.70
CA GLN A 392 -1.02 -4.92 -3.60
C GLN A 392 -1.59 -3.58 -4.08
N ALA A 393 -0.80 -2.75 -4.75
CA ALA A 393 -1.24 -1.48 -5.34
C ALA A 393 -2.41 -1.66 -6.32
N THR A 394 -2.36 -2.67 -7.17
CA THR A 394 -3.45 -3.04 -8.06
C THR A 394 -4.71 -3.41 -7.27
N ASN A 395 -4.59 -4.22 -6.23
CA ASN A 395 -5.72 -4.66 -5.41
C ASN A 395 -6.34 -3.50 -4.64
N ASP A 396 -5.53 -2.64 -4.03
CA ASP A 396 -5.98 -1.44 -3.30
C ASP A 396 -6.79 -0.53 -4.24
N ILE A 397 -6.25 -0.19 -5.41
CA ILE A 397 -6.96 0.67 -6.36
C ILE A 397 -8.26 0.02 -6.85
N ASN A 398 -8.25 -1.27 -7.21
CA ASN A 398 -9.46 -1.95 -7.65
C ASN A 398 -10.50 -2.11 -6.53
N GLN A 399 -10.07 -2.16 -5.26
CA GLN A 399 -10.97 -2.15 -4.11
C GLN A 399 -11.67 -0.80 -3.98
N TYR A 400 -10.95 0.32 -4.13
CA TYR A 400 -11.53 1.66 -3.97
C TYR A 400 -12.24 2.18 -5.23
N PHE A 401 -11.84 1.70 -6.41
CA PHE A 401 -12.35 2.10 -7.72
C PHE A 401 -12.72 0.87 -8.57
N PRO A 402 -13.76 0.11 -8.19
CA PRO A 402 -14.10 -1.17 -8.82
C PRO A 402 -14.48 -1.06 -10.31
N ASP A 403 -14.90 0.11 -10.76
CA ASP A 403 -15.37 0.34 -12.14
C ASP A 403 -14.24 0.70 -13.13
N VAL A 404 -12.99 0.77 -12.68
CA VAL A 404 -11.87 1.33 -13.47
C VAL A 404 -11.01 0.24 -14.16
N GLU A 405 -11.17 -1.04 -13.80
CA GLU A 405 -10.34 -2.17 -14.27
C GLU A 405 -8.84 -1.80 -14.35
N PHE A 406 -8.21 -1.66 -13.20
CA PHE A 406 -6.84 -1.16 -13.09
C PHE A 406 -5.82 -2.29 -12.89
N ASN A 407 -4.63 -2.12 -13.46
CA ASN A 407 -3.46 -2.94 -13.14
C ASN A 407 -2.20 -2.07 -13.13
N ALA A 408 -1.62 -1.88 -11.95
CA ALA A 408 -0.45 -1.04 -11.76
C ALA A 408 0.75 -1.61 -12.54
N THR A 409 1.51 -0.71 -13.18
CA THR A 409 2.82 -1.04 -13.77
C THR A 409 3.96 -0.33 -13.05
N TRP A 410 3.63 0.68 -12.25
CA TRP A 410 4.58 1.50 -11.53
C TRP A 410 3.98 2.03 -10.23
N VAL A 411 4.78 1.99 -9.16
CA VAL A 411 4.46 2.57 -7.86
C VAL A 411 5.68 3.37 -7.40
N PHE A 412 5.46 4.59 -6.92
CA PHE A 412 6.45 5.36 -6.17
C PHE A 412 5.98 5.54 -4.74
N ILE A 413 6.84 5.30 -3.78
CA ILE A 413 6.55 5.46 -2.35
C ILE A 413 7.54 6.48 -1.81
N ALA A 414 7.07 7.46 -1.04
CA ALA A 414 7.90 8.31 -0.21
C ALA A 414 7.33 8.36 1.21
N THR A 415 8.17 8.18 2.22
CA THR A 415 7.78 8.11 3.64
C THR A 415 8.67 9.04 4.46
N TRP A 416 8.05 9.85 5.29
CA TRP A 416 8.70 10.61 6.37
C TRP A 416 8.45 9.80 7.63
N ASP A 417 9.48 9.15 8.14
CA ASP A 417 9.43 8.23 9.27
C ASP A 417 10.02 8.93 10.50
N ARG A 418 9.15 9.18 11.50
CA ARG A 418 9.50 9.83 12.76
C ARG A 418 10.27 11.15 12.60
N VAL A 419 9.96 11.91 11.54
CA VAL A 419 10.63 13.20 11.30
C VAL A 419 10.05 14.23 12.28
N PRO A 420 10.87 14.93 13.07
CA PRO A 420 10.39 15.93 14.00
C PRO A 420 10.07 17.25 13.29
N TYR A 421 9.19 18.02 13.92
CA TYR A 421 8.92 19.40 13.56
C TYR A 421 10.13 20.29 13.91
N TYR A 422 10.47 21.23 13.03
CA TYR A 422 11.58 22.16 13.26
C TYR A 422 11.42 22.91 14.60
N GLN A 423 12.45 22.87 15.44
CA GLN A 423 12.50 23.47 16.79
C GLN A 423 11.44 22.99 17.81
N GLU A 424 10.67 21.93 17.53
CA GLU A 424 9.72 21.34 18.48
C GLU A 424 10.23 19.97 19.00
N ASN A 425 11.12 20.02 20.00
CA ASN A 425 11.77 18.82 20.56
C ASN A 425 10.76 17.78 21.09
N GLY A 426 10.84 16.55 20.56
CA GLY A 426 10.12 15.37 21.06
C GLY A 426 8.76 15.09 20.41
N GLN A 427 8.37 15.84 19.37
CA GLN A 427 7.17 15.62 18.57
C GLN A 427 7.61 15.05 17.21
N GLU A 428 7.63 13.74 17.06
CA GLU A 428 7.94 13.06 15.80
C GLU A 428 6.66 12.80 15.01
N THR A 429 6.74 12.84 13.68
CA THR A 429 5.59 12.58 12.80
C THR A 429 5.90 11.52 11.75
N THR A 430 4.93 10.62 11.50
CA THR A 430 5.08 9.55 10.49
C THR A 430 3.94 9.56 9.46
N PHE A 431 4.29 9.77 8.19
CA PHE A 431 3.35 9.79 7.06
C PHE A 431 4.00 9.32 5.75
N GLN A 432 3.17 8.90 4.80
CA GLN A 432 3.61 8.33 3.53
C GLN A 432 2.73 8.81 2.37
N VAL A 433 3.35 9.04 1.21
CA VAL A 433 2.66 9.23 -0.07
C VAL A 433 3.01 8.10 -1.03
N VAL A 434 2.01 7.60 -1.77
CA VAL A 434 2.19 6.55 -2.77
C VAL A 434 1.57 7.01 -4.10
N LEU A 435 2.39 7.12 -5.14
CA LEU A 435 1.94 7.40 -6.50
C LEU A 435 1.84 6.07 -7.26
N ILE A 436 0.68 5.75 -7.83
CA ILE A 436 0.42 4.48 -8.51
C ILE A 436 0.00 4.78 -9.94
N SER A 437 0.62 4.14 -10.94
CA SER A 437 0.29 4.36 -12.36
C SER A 437 0.42 3.09 -13.19
N ASN A 438 -0.40 3.00 -14.24
CA ASN A 438 -0.22 2.02 -15.33
C ASN A 438 0.28 2.68 -16.63
N GLY A 439 0.56 3.99 -16.60
CA GLY A 439 0.96 4.81 -17.74
C GLY A 439 -0.17 5.60 -18.39
N ASP A 440 -1.43 5.20 -18.15
CA ASP A 440 -2.64 5.88 -18.63
C ASP A 440 -3.48 6.43 -17.47
N LEU A 441 -3.62 5.64 -16.40
CA LEU A 441 -4.31 5.92 -15.15
C LEU A 441 -3.32 6.18 -14.03
N SER A 442 -3.64 7.10 -13.12
CA SER A 442 -2.72 7.56 -12.07
C SER A 442 -3.49 7.89 -10.80
N PHE A 443 -2.93 7.49 -9.67
CA PHE A 443 -3.53 7.64 -8.36
C PHE A 443 -2.50 8.11 -7.33
N VAL A 444 -2.97 8.83 -6.31
CA VAL A 444 -2.19 9.31 -5.17
C VAL A 444 -2.85 8.78 -3.91
N LEU A 445 -2.08 8.07 -3.08
CA LEU A 445 -2.49 7.67 -1.74
C LEU A 445 -1.66 8.46 -0.72
N MET A 446 -2.28 8.83 0.39
CA MET A 446 -1.63 9.45 1.54
C MET A 446 -1.99 8.65 2.79
N ASN A 447 -0.99 8.16 3.51
CA ASN A 447 -1.15 7.34 4.72
C ASN A 447 -0.57 8.09 5.93
N TYR A 448 -1.28 8.01 7.05
CA TYR A 448 -0.98 8.67 8.31
C TYR A 448 -1.07 7.65 9.45
N ALA A 449 -0.17 7.73 10.42
CA ALA A 449 -0.15 6.76 11.52
C ALA A 449 0.20 7.38 12.87
N ASP A 450 1.21 8.25 12.91
CA ASP A 450 1.67 8.89 14.14
C ASP A 450 1.91 10.38 13.90
N ILE A 451 0.85 11.09 13.55
CA ILE A 451 0.87 12.55 13.43
C ILE A 451 0.76 13.17 14.83
N GLY A 452 1.87 13.75 15.31
CA GLY A 452 1.92 14.54 16.54
C GLY A 452 1.33 15.94 16.38
N PRO A 453 0.81 16.57 17.47
CA PRO A 453 0.39 17.96 17.45
C PRO A 453 1.56 18.91 17.20
N THR A 454 1.29 20.05 16.57
CA THR A 454 2.26 21.12 16.35
C THR A 454 1.59 22.49 16.40
N ASN A 455 2.36 23.55 16.71
CA ASN A 455 1.89 24.92 16.58
C ASN A 455 2.25 25.54 15.21
N GLN A 456 2.96 24.79 14.38
CA GLN A 456 3.37 25.25 13.06
C GLN A 456 2.19 25.31 12.08
N SER A 457 2.37 26.09 11.01
CA SER A 457 1.42 26.07 9.90
C SER A 457 1.55 24.75 9.16
N VAL A 458 0.41 24.13 8.85
CA VAL A 458 0.34 22.79 8.27
C VAL A 458 -0.64 22.80 7.10
N GLN A 459 -0.31 22.04 6.06
CA GLN A 459 -1.23 21.78 4.97
C GLN A 459 -1.13 20.32 4.51
N ALA A 460 -2.26 19.70 4.17
CA ALA A 460 -2.29 18.36 3.60
C ALA A 460 -3.25 18.30 2.41
N GLY A 461 -2.85 17.66 1.31
CA GLY A 461 -3.62 17.57 0.07
C GLY A 461 -2.77 17.76 -1.18
N TYR A 462 -3.31 18.43 -2.20
CA TYR A 462 -2.60 18.69 -3.45
C TYR A 462 -3.12 19.95 -4.15
N ASP A 463 -2.31 20.53 -5.03
CA ASP A 463 -2.66 21.71 -5.81
C ASP A 463 -1.94 21.70 -7.16
N ALA A 464 -2.70 21.63 -8.24
CA ALA A 464 -2.19 21.64 -9.60
C ALA A 464 -1.96 23.07 -10.11
N ILE A 465 -1.22 23.21 -11.21
CA ILE A 465 -0.91 24.51 -11.82
C ILE A 465 -2.16 25.39 -11.95
N ASN A 466 -2.02 26.66 -11.56
CA ASN A 466 -3.09 27.67 -11.50
C ASN A 466 -4.29 27.28 -10.63
N SER A 467 -4.12 26.31 -9.73
CA SER A 467 -5.18 25.71 -8.92
C SER A 467 -6.37 25.22 -9.73
N THR A 468 -6.10 24.77 -10.97
CA THR A 468 -7.11 24.15 -11.84
C THR A 468 -7.75 22.94 -11.17
N ASN A 469 -6.98 22.19 -10.39
CA ASN A 469 -7.48 21.13 -9.52
C ASN A 469 -6.69 21.20 -8.21
N HIS A 470 -7.37 21.28 -7.07
CA HIS A 470 -6.74 21.19 -5.77
C HIS A 470 -7.66 20.50 -4.78
N PHE A 471 -7.08 20.05 -3.68
CA PHE A 471 -7.81 19.47 -2.57
C PHE A 471 -7.04 19.74 -1.27
N GLN A 472 -7.76 20.05 -0.20
CA GLN A 472 -7.22 20.16 1.15
C GLN A 472 -7.88 19.10 2.03
N ILE A 473 -7.07 18.29 2.71
CA ILE A 473 -7.55 17.30 3.67
C ILE A 473 -7.92 18.03 4.95
N LEU A 474 -9.21 18.08 5.29
CA LEU A 474 -9.76 18.73 6.49
C LEU A 474 -9.66 20.26 6.51
N ASP A 475 -10.77 20.85 6.93
CA ASP A 475 -11.00 22.29 6.83
C ASP A 475 -10.24 23.16 7.81
N ASN A 476 -9.83 22.56 8.93
CA ASN A 476 -9.15 23.24 10.02
C ASN A 476 -8.03 22.35 10.57
N LEU A 477 -7.18 21.86 9.68
CA LEU A 477 -5.98 21.07 10.03
C LEU A 477 -5.16 21.72 11.15
N GLN A 478 -5.10 23.05 11.15
CA GLN A 478 -4.32 23.82 12.11
C GLN A 478 -4.85 23.71 13.55
N GLU A 479 -6.15 23.43 13.75
CA GLU A 479 -6.72 23.17 15.08
C GLU A 479 -6.68 21.69 15.48
N ASN A 480 -6.64 20.75 14.52
CA ASN A 480 -6.69 19.32 14.83
C ASN A 480 -5.94 18.46 13.79
N ILE A 481 -4.63 18.64 13.70
CA ILE A 481 -3.76 17.90 12.78
C ILE A 481 -3.73 16.38 13.07
N ILE A 482 -3.91 16.00 14.34
CA ILE A 482 -3.94 14.60 14.79
C ILE A 482 -5.09 13.84 14.11
N ALA A 483 -6.11 14.54 13.60
CA ALA A 483 -7.21 13.94 12.83
C ALA A 483 -6.79 13.20 11.56
N LEU A 484 -5.62 13.51 11.02
CA LEU A 484 -5.07 12.76 9.90
C LEU A 484 -4.86 11.28 10.23
N ASN A 485 -4.51 10.93 11.48
CA ASN A 485 -4.30 9.53 11.89
C ASN A 485 -5.54 8.64 11.76
N TYR A 486 -6.74 9.23 11.73
CA TYR A 486 -8.00 8.48 11.78
C TYR A 486 -9.01 8.81 10.69
N THR A 487 -8.83 9.90 9.95
CA THR A 487 -9.73 10.28 8.85
C THR A 487 -9.40 9.56 7.54
N SER A 488 -10.38 9.42 6.64
CA SER A 488 -10.25 8.69 5.39
C SER A 488 -11.40 9.02 4.41
N ASN A 489 -11.12 8.99 3.11
CA ASN A 489 -12.14 9.00 2.05
C ASN A 489 -12.42 7.61 1.44
N VAL A 490 -11.69 6.57 1.85
CA VAL A 490 -11.84 5.18 1.37
C VAL A 490 -12.21 4.20 2.48
N ASN A 491 -12.61 4.71 3.65
CA ASN A 491 -12.99 3.91 4.82
C ASN A 491 -11.86 2.98 5.32
N GLU A 492 -10.61 3.45 5.22
CA GLU A 492 -9.43 2.86 5.86
C GLU A 492 -8.75 3.90 6.73
N THR A 493 -8.64 3.62 8.03
CA THR A 493 -8.14 4.55 9.03
C THR A 493 -6.81 5.18 8.61
N GLY A 494 -6.78 6.52 8.57
CA GLY A 494 -5.58 7.28 8.23
C GLY A 494 -5.13 7.15 6.78
N ARG A 495 -6.03 6.79 5.85
CA ARG A 495 -5.71 6.64 4.43
C ARG A 495 -6.62 7.50 3.55
N TRP A 496 -6.01 8.28 2.66
CA TRP A 496 -6.68 9.11 1.66
C TRP A 496 -6.23 8.71 0.25
N VAL A 497 -7.15 8.62 -0.70
CA VAL A 497 -6.85 8.13 -2.07
C VAL A 497 -7.53 9.00 -3.12
N PHE A 498 -6.77 9.42 -4.13
CA PHE A 498 -7.22 10.32 -5.20
C PHE A 498 -6.81 9.76 -6.57
N ARG A 499 -7.68 9.89 -7.57
CA ARG A 499 -7.34 9.61 -8.98
C ARG A 499 -6.92 10.91 -9.66
N THR A 500 -5.79 10.90 -10.38
CA THR A 500 -5.11 12.11 -10.87
C THR A 500 -4.77 12.12 -12.35
N ASP A 501 -5.01 11.04 -13.12
CA ASP A 501 -4.48 10.90 -14.48
C ASP A 501 -4.89 11.99 -15.47
N SER A 502 -6.14 12.03 -15.87
CA SER A 502 -6.62 13.05 -16.78
C SER A 502 -8.12 13.07 -16.62
N CYS A 503 -8.61 14.05 -15.87
CA CYS A 503 -10.03 14.35 -15.85
C CYS A 503 -10.41 15.19 -17.08
N PHE A 504 -10.08 14.73 -18.29
CA PHE A 504 -10.95 15.07 -19.42
C PHE A 504 -12.26 14.31 -19.19
N ASN A 505 -13.19 14.93 -18.44
CA ASN A 505 -14.48 14.40 -17.95
C ASN A 505 -14.47 13.74 -16.55
N ASP A 506 -13.93 14.41 -15.54
CA ASP A 506 -14.32 14.18 -14.13
C ASP A 506 -14.27 12.72 -13.64
N CYS A 507 -13.18 12.00 -13.89
CA CYS A 507 -13.00 10.59 -13.55
C CYS A 507 -13.09 10.22 -12.06
N ALA A 508 -12.94 11.18 -11.14
CA ALA A 508 -13.25 10.98 -9.72
C ALA A 508 -14.76 11.03 -9.41
N PHE A 509 -15.57 11.47 -10.39
CA PHE A 509 -16.97 11.85 -10.21
C PHE A 509 -17.94 11.35 -11.30
N SER A 510 -17.44 10.74 -12.39
CA SER A 510 -18.25 10.31 -13.54
C SER A 510 -19.00 9.00 -13.33
N GLY A 511 -18.56 8.14 -12.41
CA GLY A 511 -19.24 6.89 -12.05
C GLY A 511 -20.57 7.07 -11.31
N GLN A 512 -20.95 8.30 -10.93
CA GLN A 512 -22.09 8.54 -10.05
C GLN A 512 -23.25 9.33 -10.66
N PHE A 513 -23.09 9.90 -11.84
CA PHE A 513 -24.19 10.60 -12.49
C PHE A 513 -25.08 9.60 -13.21
N TYR A 514 -26.39 9.78 -13.06
CA TYR A 514 -27.33 9.19 -13.99
C TYR A 514 -27.00 9.74 -15.39
N PRO A 515 -27.11 8.94 -16.46
CA PRO A 515 -26.82 9.41 -17.81
C PRO A 515 -27.58 10.69 -18.11
N PHE A 516 -26.93 11.64 -18.79
CA PHE A 516 -27.48 12.98 -19.03
C PHE A 516 -27.03 13.51 -20.40
N GLY A 517 -27.51 14.70 -20.74
CA GLY A 517 -27.15 15.41 -21.96
C GLY A 517 -27.99 15.02 -23.18
N VAL A 518 -27.76 15.73 -24.29
CA VAL A 518 -28.59 15.62 -25.50
C VAL A 518 -28.57 14.20 -26.09
N SER A 519 -27.44 13.48 -26.00
CA SER A 519 -27.33 12.08 -26.43
C SER A 519 -28.21 11.13 -25.62
N SER A 520 -28.53 11.51 -24.38
CA SER A 520 -29.46 10.80 -23.49
C SER A 520 -30.93 11.23 -23.71
N GLY A 521 -31.19 12.17 -24.62
CA GLY A 521 -32.52 12.71 -24.90
C GLY A 521 -32.95 13.85 -23.98
N ASP A 522 -32.00 14.50 -23.31
CA ASP A 522 -32.30 15.61 -22.39
C ASP A 522 -32.68 16.89 -23.14
N THR A 523 -33.57 17.66 -22.53
CA THR A 523 -33.86 19.04 -22.93
C THR A 523 -32.84 19.97 -22.31
N VAL A 524 -32.25 20.85 -23.13
CA VAL A 524 -31.24 21.81 -22.69
C VAL A 524 -31.91 23.11 -22.25
N ASN A 525 -31.50 23.62 -21.09
CA ASN A 525 -31.94 24.93 -20.62
C ASN A 525 -31.30 26.04 -21.46
N PRO A 526 -32.03 27.14 -21.78
CA PRO A 526 -31.46 28.25 -22.52
C PRO A 526 -30.21 28.84 -21.84
N PRO A 527 -29.20 29.28 -22.62
CA PRO A 527 -28.11 30.09 -22.09
C PRO A 527 -28.62 31.43 -21.55
N ASP A 528 -28.52 31.64 -20.24
CA ASP A 528 -28.95 32.83 -19.50
C ASP A 528 -28.20 32.86 -18.16
N ASP A 529 -27.98 34.05 -17.59
CA ASP A 529 -27.30 34.21 -16.29
C ASP A 529 -28.22 33.69 -15.17
N ASP A 530 -29.31 34.42 -14.96
CA ASP A 530 -30.24 34.22 -13.86
C ASP A 530 -31.54 33.57 -14.36
N GLY A 531 -31.44 32.82 -15.44
CA GLY A 531 -32.57 32.20 -16.10
C GLY A 531 -33.13 31.00 -15.36
N SER A 532 -34.31 30.59 -15.78
CA SER A 532 -34.91 29.30 -15.44
C SER A 532 -35.46 28.65 -16.70
N SER A 533 -35.70 27.35 -16.63
CA SER A 533 -36.45 26.65 -17.67
C SER A 533 -37.85 27.23 -17.85
N LEU A 534 -38.48 26.88 -18.98
CA LEU A 534 -39.94 26.96 -19.07
C LEU A 534 -40.59 26.03 -18.03
N LEU A 535 -41.90 26.19 -17.82
CA LEU A 535 -42.69 25.33 -16.93
C LEU A 535 -42.56 23.86 -17.35
N ILE A 536 -41.98 23.02 -16.49
CA ILE A 536 -41.89 21.58 -16.71
C ILE A 536 -43.06 20.92 -16.00
N GLN A 537 -43.98 20.34 -16.78
CA GLN A 537 -45.09 19.55 -16.25
C GLN A 537 -44.60 18.14 -15.90
N LEU A 538 -44.92 17.69 -14.69
CA LEU A 538 -44.57 16.35 -14.22
C LEU A 538 -45.68 15.36 -14.59
N ASN A 539 -45.30 14.27 -15.27
CA ASN A 539 -46.21 13.15 -15.55
C ASN A 539 -46.89 12.55 -14.31
N GLU A 540 -46.22 12.55 -13.17
CA GLU A 540 -46.77 12.11 -11.88
C GLU A 540 -46.57 13.16 -10.80
N THR A 541 -47.35 13.07 -9.73
CA THR A 541 -47.21 14.01 -8.60
C THR A 541 -45.96 13.67 -7.81
N PHE A 542 -45.13 14.67 -7.52
CA PHE A 542 -43.94 14.53 -6.68
C PHE A 542 -44.22 15.12 -5.29
N PRO A 543 -44.33 14.27 -4.24
CA PRO A 543 -44.40 14.76 -2.87
C PRO A 543 -43.08 15.43 -2.46
N VAL A 544 -43.16 16.60 -1.83
CA VAL A 544 -42.04 17.28 -1.17
C VAL A 544 -42.53 17.64 0.22
N PHE A 545 -42.18 16.80 1.18
CA PHE A 545 -42.70 16.77 2.54
C PHE A 545 -44.23 16.77 2.56
N GLU A 546 -44.84 17.81 3.11
CA GLU A 546 -46.30 17.93 3.25
C GLU A 546 -46.99 18.44 1.97
N ARG A 547 -46.23 18.83 0.94
CA ARG A 547 -46.75 19.39 -0.31
C ARG A 547 -46.58 18.43 -1.47
N ARG A 548 -47.39 18.64 -2.51
CA ARG A 548 -47.46 17.78 -3.69
C ARG A 548 -47.43 18.62 -4.95
N TYR A 549 -46.44 18.37 -5.80
CA TYR A 549 -46.19 19.16 -6.98
C TYR A 549 -46.43 18.36 -8.26
N ARG A 550 -46.96 19.03 -9.28
CA ARG A 550 -47.11 18.51 -10.66
C ARG A 550 -46.30 19.32 -11.67
N GLN A 551 -45.45 20.21 -11.17
CA GLN A 551 -44.65 21.07 -12.00
C GLN A 551 -43.37 21.46 -11.26
N LEU A 552 -42.36 21.84 -12.03
CA LEU A 552 -41.13 22.43 -11.51
C LEU A 552 -40.43 23.32 -12.54
N TYR A 553 -39.38 23.99 -12.11
CA TYR A 553 -38.46 24.79 -12.90
C TYR A 553 -37.03 24.46 -12.53
N VAL A 554 -36.16 24.27 -13.53
CA VAL A 554 -34.71 24.11 -13.36
C VAL A 554 -34.06 25.47 -13.53
N ASN A 555 -33.41 25.97 -12.49
CA ASN A 555 -32.76 27.28 -12.48
C ASN A 555 -31.31 27.21 -12.93
N ASN A 556 -30.81 28.23 -13.63
CA ASN A 556 -29.43 28.26 -14.09
C ASN A 556 -28.41 28.31 -12.95
N ASN A 557 -28.77 28.99 -11.85
CA ASN A 557 -28.00 29.12 -10.62
C ASN A 557 -28.07 27.89 -9.69
N GLY A 558 -28.38 26.70 -10.22
CA GLY A 558 -28.10 25.43 -9.53
C GLY A 558 -29.14 24.91 -8.53
N PHE A 559 -30.40 25.33 -8.68
CA PHE A 559 -31.51 24.82 -7.87
C PHE A 559 -32.79 24.52 -8.67
N ILE A 560 -33.70 23.78 -8.05
CA ILE A 560 -35.05 23.49 -8.55
C ILE A 560 -36.06 24.23 -7.66
N SER A 561 -37.06 24.83 -8.28
CA SER A 561 -38.22 25.41 -7.61
C SER A 561 -39.52 24.84 -8.19
N PHE A 562 -40.59 24.83 -7.39
CA PHE A 562 -41.84 24.16 -7.79
C PHE A 562 -42.98 25.12 -8.15
N ASP A 563 -42.98 26.34 -7.60
CA ASP A 563 -44.10 27.26 -7.78
C ASP A 563 -43.92 28.20 -8.98
N HIS A 564 -42.77 28.86 -9.07
CA HIS A 564 -42.47 29.89 -10.08
C HIS A 564 -40.98 29.90 -10.43
N PRO A 565 -40.60 30.32 -11.65
CA PRO A 565 -39.20 30.55 -11.98
C PRO A 565 -38.61 31.61 -11.05
N SER A 566 -37.29 31.62 -10.97
CA SER A 566 -36.52 32.54 -10.12
C SER A 566 -35.37 33.13 -10.92
N SER A 567 -34.95 34.33 -10.53
CA SER A 567 -33.74 34.99 -11.04
C SER A 567 -32.77 35.32 -9.91
N THR A 568 -32.86 34.58 -8.81
CA THR A 568 -32.00 34.77 -7.64
C THR A 568 -30.71 33.97 -7.81
N PHE A 569 -29.58 34.67 -7.89
CA PHE A 569 -28.25 34.08 -8.03
C PHE A 569 -27.54 33.81 -6.71
N SER A 570 -27.65 34.74 -5.76
CA SER A 570 -27.06 34.57 -4.43
C SER A 570 -27.99 33.76 -3.52
N PRO A 571 -27.56 32.61 -2.99
CA PRO A 571 -28.39 31.80 -2.10
C PRO A 571 -28.56 32.47 -0.72
N PRO A 572 -29.76 32.44 -0.13
CA PRO A 572 -29.91 32.64 1.31
C PRO A 572 -29.37 31.42 2.06
N SER A 573 -28.86 31.62 3.29
CA SER A 573 -28.56 30.50 4.18
C SER A 573 -29.85 29.76 4.55
N PHE A 574 -29.82 28.43 4.57
CA PHE A 574 -30.93 27.65 5.12
C PHE A 574 -30.80 27.56 6.65
N PRO A 575 -31.89 27.73 7.42
CA PRO A 575 -33.25 28.06 6.98
C PRO A 575 -33.39 29.50 6.47
N SER A 576 -33.97 29.67 5.28
CA SER A 576 -34.14 30.97 4.61
C SER A 576 -35.42 31.70 5.02
N ASN A 577 -36.39 30.98 5.60
CA ASN A 577 -37.75 31.43 5.89
C ASN A 577 -38.46 32.02 4.66
N SER A 578 -38.05 31.57 3.47
CA SER A 578 -38.68 31.99 2.23
C SER A 578 -40.07 31.36 2.09
N GLY A 579 -40.93 31.97 1.28
CA GLY A 579 -42.25 31.40 0.99
C GLY A 579 -42.22 30.22 0.01
N ARG A 580 -41.04 29.73 -0.41
CA ARG A 580 -40.88 28.81 -1.55
C ARG A 580 -40.27 27.48 -1.12
N ASP A 581 -40.67 26.41 -1.82
CA ASP A 581 -40.02 25.11 -1.72
C ASP A 581 -38.89 25.04 -2.77
N VAL A 582 -37.68 24.74 -2.30
CA VAL A 582 -36.46 24.68 -3.12
C VAL A 582 -35.67 23.41 -2.81
N ILE A 583 -35.20 22.76 -3.87
CA ILE A 583 -34.15 21.73 -3.79
C ILE A 583 -32.92 22.30 -4.50
N ALA A 584 -31.88 22.57 -3.74
CA ALA A 584 -30.66 23.20 -4.21
C ALA A 584 -29.52 22.18 -4.13
N PRO A 585 -29.27 21.35 -5.16
CA PRO A 585 -28.06 20.55 -5.18
C PRO A 585 -26.82 21.43 -5.06
N PHE A 586 -26.80 22.61 -5.70
CA PHE A 586 -25.69 23.55 -5.58
C PHE A 586 -26.12 24.96 -6.00
N TRP A 587 -26.75 25.72 -5.10
CA TRP A 587 -27.22 27.06 -5.42
C TRP A 587 -26.08 28.08 -5.30
N THR A 588 -25.70 28.70 -6.42
CA THR A 588 -24.71 29.80 -6.49
C THR A 588 -24.84 30.54 -7.82
N ASP A 589 -24.03 31.58 -8.02
CA ASP A 589 -24.05 32.46 -9.20
C ASP A 589 -23.33 31.79 -10.40
N LEU A 590 -24.09 31.13 -11.28
CA LEU A 590 -23.61 30.33 -12.41
C LEU A 590 -24.02 30.95 -13.76
N ASP A 591 -23.11 30.97 -14.72
CA ASP A 591 -23.34 31.53 -16.06
C ASP A 591 -23.10 30.49 -17.17
N ASN A 592 -24.18 29.91 -17.69
CA ASN A 592 -24.13 28.95 -18.80
C ASN A 592 -24.06 29.62 -20.19
N ARG A 593 -23.97 30.96 -20.29
CA ARG A 593 -23.70 31.66 -21.56
C ARG A 593 -22.23 31.58 -21.95
N GLN A 594 -21.35 31.40 -20.96
CA GLN A 594 -19.90 31.31 -21.16
C GLN A 594 -19.44 29.88 -21.45
N SER A 595 -19.86 28.93 -20.62
CA SER A 595 -19.48 27.51 -20.75
C SER A 595 -20.46 26.59 -20.04
N GLY A 596 -20.42 25.31 -20.43
CA GLY A 596 -21.24 24.27 -19.83
C GLY A 596 -22.65 24.21 -20.37
N ILE A 597 -23.37 23.16 -19.97
CA ILE A 597 -24.75 22.90 -20.39
C ILE A 597 -25.56 22.52 -19.17
N ILE A 598 -26.78 23.06 -19.09
CA ILE A 598 -27.77 22.64 -18.12
C ILE A 598 -28.82 21.84 -18.87
N SER A 599 -29.04 20.60 -18.45
CA SER A 599 -29.94 19.69 -19.17
C SER A 599 -30.79 18.87 -18.21
N TYR A 600 -31.99 18.52 -18.64
CA TYR A 600 -32.91 17.75 -17.82
C TYR A 600 -33.81 16.82 -18.64
N ARG A 601 -34.30 15.76 -18.00
CA ARG A 601 -35.30 14.86 -18.58
C ARG A 601 -36.18 14.19 -17.54
N GLN A 602 -37.32 13.71 -18.02
CA GLN A 602 -38.26 12.90 -17.27
C GLN A 602 -38.24 11.46 -17.81
N VAL A 603 -38.11 10.47 -16.92
CA VAL A 603 -38.05 9.05 -17.26
C VAL A 603 -39.16 8.28 -16.54
N THR A 604 -39.92 7.48 -17.28
CA THR A 604 -41.08 6.69 -16.81
C THR A 604 -41.00 5.20 -17.19
N SER A 605 -39.94 4.76 -17.85
CA SER A 605 -39.71 3.35 -18.18
C SER A 605 -38.23 3.08 -18.48
N GLY A 606 -37.83 1.81 -18.46
CA GLY A 606 -36.48 1.36 -18.82
C GLY A 606 -35.53 1.16 -17.63
N TYR A 607 -34.26 0.90 -17.93
CA TYR A 607 -33.25 0.49 -16.95
C TYR A 607 -32.99 1.56 -15.86
N LEU A 608 -33.22 2.84 -16.15
CA LEU A 608 -33.01 3.93 -15.18
C LEU A 608 -34.01 3.90 -14.02
N LEU A 609 -35.24 3.41 -14.23
CA LEU A 609 -36.17 3.19 -13.12
C LEU A 609 -35.68 2.04 -12.22
N GLN A 610 -35.09 1.00 -12.81
CA GLN A 610 -34.54 -0.12 -12.07
C GLN A 610 -33.29 0.30 -11.28
N GLN A 611 -32.42 1.11 -11.89
CA GLN A 611 -31.27 1.70 -11.20
C GLN A 611 -31.71 2.57 -10.02
N ALA A 612 -32.67 3.49 -10.23
CA ALA A 612 -33.23 4.32 -9.16
C ALA A 612 -33.88 3.52 -8.05
N THR A 613 -34.60 2.45 -8.40
CA THR A 613 -35.19 1.52 -7.44
C THR A 613 -34.12 0.82 -6.60
N ASN A 614 -33.06 0.34 -7.23
CA ASN A 614 -31.95 -0.33 -6.55
C ASN A 614 -31.21 0.62 -5.61
N ASP A 615 -30.89 1.84 -6.08
CA ASP A 615 -30.23 2.87 -5.27
C ASP A 615 -31.04 3.17 -4.00
N ILE A 616 -32.34 3.45 -4.14
CA ILE A 616 -33.19 3.76 -2.99
C ILE A 616 -33.34 2.57 -2.04
N ASN A 617 -33.57 1.36 -2.54
CA ASN A 617 -33.70 0.18 -1.70
C ASN A 617 -32.38 -0.18 -0.98
N GLN A 618 -31.23 0.14 -1.59
CA GLN A 618 -29.93 -0.03 -0.98
C GLN A 618 -29.73 0.94 0.20
N TYR A 619 -30.08 2.22 0.01
CA TYR A 619 -29.85 3.28 0.99
C TYR A 619 -30.91 3.29 2.10
N PHE A 620 -32.16 2.95 1.77
CA PHE A 620 -33.31 3.01 2.66
C PHE A 620 -33.92 1.61 2.86
N GLN A 621 -33.14 0.70 3.45
CA GLN A 621 -33.44 -0.75 3.60
C GLN A 621 -34.77 -1.11 4.30
N ASP A 622 -35.38 -0.15 5.02
CA ASP A 622 -36.68 -0.34 5.68
C ASP A 622 -37.87 0.04 4.78
N THR A 623 -37.62 0.34 3.50
CA THR A 623 -38.62 0.81 2.56
C THR A 623 -38.78 -0.19 1.42
N GLU A 624 -39.97 -0.75 1.25
CA GLU A 624 -40.32 -1.46 0.02
C GLU A 624 -40.62 -0.41 -1.07
N PHE A 625 -39.61 -0.04 -1.85
CA PHE A 625 -39.75 0.99 -2.88
C PHE A 625 -39.56 0.43 -4.29
N SER A 626 -40.32 0.97 -5.24
CA SER A 626 -40.17 0.75 -6.68
C SER A 626 -40.51 2.04 -7.39
N ALA A 627 -39.56 2.62 -8.11
CA ALA A 627 -39.78 3.88 -8.84
C ALA A 627 -40.76 3.67 -10.00
N SER A 628 -41.82 4.46 -10.07
CA SER A 628 -42.61 4.65 -11.31
C SER A 628 -41.99 5.73 -12.18
N TRP A 629 -41.19 6.61 -11.58
CA TRP A 629 -40.81 7.86 -12.19
C TRP A 629 -39.48 8.42 -11.65
N VAL A 630 -38.67 8.99 -12.56
CA VAL A 630 -37.42 9.68 -12.26
C VAL A 630 -37.31 10.99 -13.04
N PHE A 631 -36.85 12.06 -12.42
CA PHE A 631 -36.40 13.30 -13.06
C PHE A 631 -34.91 13.47 -12.85
N ILE A 632 -34.17 13.80 -13.91
CA ILE A 632 -32.73 14.05 -13.85
C ILE A 632 -32.51 15.47 -14.34
N ALA A 633 -31.81 16.30 -13.57
CA ALA A 633 -31.31 17.59 -14.02
C ALA A 633 -29.82 17.69 -13.69
N THR A 634 -29.02 18.09 -14.67
CA THR A 634 -27.56 18.14 -14.60
C THR A 634 -27.07 19.50 -15.06
N TRP A 635 -26.22 20.12 -14.24
CA TRP A 635 -25.37 21.23 -14.61
C TRP A 635 -24.02 20.62 -14.92
N ASP A 636 -23.57 20.69 -16.16
CA ASP A 636 -22.33 20.07 -16.63
C ASP A 636 -21.35 21.15 -17.07
N ARG A 637 -20.22 21.25 -16.37
CA ARG A 637 -19.13 22.22 -16.62
C ARG A 637 -19.58 23.68 -16.72
N VAL A 638 -20.58 24.06 -15.93
CA VAL A 638 -21.10 25.43 -15.91
C VAL A 638 -20.12 26.31 -15.14
N ALA A 639 -19.74 27.45 -15.71
CA ALA A 639 -18.84 28.40 -15.06
C ALA A 639 -19.61 29.28 -14.06
N TYR A 640 -18.88 29.90 -13.14
CA TYR A 640 -19.43 30.96 -12.29
C TYR A 640 -19.48 32.30 -13.03
N PHE A 641 -20.48 33.12 -12.71
CA PHE A 641 -20.48 34.51 -13.13
C PHE A 641 -19.55 35.36 -12.22
N PRO A 642 -18.75 36.31 -12.71
CA PRO A 642 -18.31 36.54 -14.09
C PRO A 642 -17.02 35.77 -14.42
N VAL A 643 -16.66 34.75 -13.63
CA VAL A 643 -15.35 34.07 -13.68
C VAL A 643 -15.29 33.03 -14.80
N THR A 644 -14.77 33.43 -15.95
CA THR A 644 -14.53 32.55 -17.10
C THR A 644 -13.44 31.51 -16.82
N GLY A 645 -13.65 30.26 -17.26
CA GLY A 645 -12.66 29.18 -17.17
C GLY A 645 -12.80 28.27 -15.95
N THR A 646 -13.81 28.50 -15.12
CA THR A 646 -14.25 27.56 -14.08
C THR A 646 -15.18 26.50 -14.68
N GLU A 647 -15.11 25.28 -14.18
CA GLU A 647 -16.04 24.20 -14.53
C GLU A 647 -16.65 23.62 -13.27
N THR A 648 -17.98 23.70 -13.16
CA THR A 648 -18.74 23.12 -12.07
C THR A 648 -19.82 22.18 -12.62
N SER A 649 -19.79 20.93 -12.15
CA SER A 649 -20.64 19.83 -12.57
C SER A 649 -21.36 19.23 -11.36
N PHE A 650 -22.68 19.10 -11.41
CA PHE A 650 -23.50 18.47 -10.38
C PHE A 650 -24.86 18.05 -10.96
N GLN A 651 -25.52 17.12 -10.28
CA GLN A 651 -26.78 16.54 -10.73
C GLN A 651 -27.74 16.38 -9.57
N VAL A 652 -29.03 16.61 -9.83
CA VAL A 652 -30.12 16.22 -8.95
C VAL A 652 -31.02 15.20 -9.62
N VAL A 653 -31.38 14.16 -8.88
CA VAL A 653 -32.27 13.09 -9.34
C VAL A 653 -33.46 12.99 -8.39
N LEU A 654 -34.65 13.31 -8.89
CA LEU A 654 -35.90 13.16 -8.15
C LEU A 654 -36.52 11.81 -8.50
N ILE A 655 -36.80 10.97 -7.50
CA ILE A 655 -37.25 9.59 -7.68
C ILE A 655 -38.57 9.42 -6.93
N SER A 656 -39.61 8.88 -7.57
CA SER A 656 -40.90 8.68 -6.92
C SER A 656 -41.71 7.50 -7.47
N ASN A 657 -42.66 7.04 -6.66
CA ASN A 657 -43.74 6.13 -7.05
C ASN A 657 -45.14 6.78 -6.94
N GLY A 658 -45.18 8.12 -6.82
CA GLY A 658 -46.39 8.92 -6.59
C GLY A 658 -46.84 9.01 -5.12
N SER A 659 -46.43 8.05 -4.28
CA SER A 659 -46.72 8.05 -2.83
C SER A 659 -45.50 8.44 -1.99
N GLN A 660 -44.32 7.92 -2.33
CA GLN A 660 -43.03 8.19 -1.72
C GLN A 660 -42.13 8.88 -2.72
N SER A 661 -41.27 9.75 -2.22
CA SER A 661 -40.31 10.51 -3.02
C SER A 661 -38.97 10.58 -2.32
N PHE A 662 -37.93 10.57 -3.16
CA PHE A 662 -36.54 10.66 -2.78
C PHE A 662 -35.83 11.65 -3.68
N THR A 663 -34.78 12.26 -3.15
CA THR A 663 -33.90 13.16 -3.89
C THR A 663 -32.47 12.68 -3.73
N LEU A 664 -31.79 12.42 -4.84
CA LEU A 664 -30.35 12.24 -4.89
C LEU A 664 -29.69 13.53 -5.38
N MET A 665 -28.57 13.90 -4.78
CA MET A 665 -27.68 14.96 -5.25
C MET A 665 -26.32 14.31 -5.51
N ASN A 666 -25.84 14.39 -6.74
CA ASN A 666 -24.55 13.85 -7.16
C ASN A 666 -23.63 15.01 -7.52
N TYR A 667 -22.41 14.98 -7.04
CA TYR A 667 -21.43 16.05 -7.22
C TYR A 667 -20.31 15.59 -8.15
N GLY A 668 -20.10 16.38 -9.19
CA GLY A 668 -19.03 16.28 -10.18
C GLY A 668 -17.82 17.11 -9.72
N ARG A 669 -16.99 17.56 -10.65
CA ARG A 669 -16.00 18.59 -10.34
C ARG A 669 -16.71 19.88 -9.94
N ILE A 670 -16.38 20.45 -8.78
CA ILE A 670 -16.81 21.79 -8.40
C ILE A 670 -15.58 22.68 -8.39
N SER A 671 -15.55 23.68 -9.27
CA SER A 671 -14.42 24.60 -9.30
C SER A 671 -14.43 25.47 -8.04
N PRO A 672 -13.29 25.62 -7.38
CA PRO A 672 -13.14 26.38 -6.16
C PRO A 672 -13.24 27.88 -6.46
N ASN A 673 -14.06 28.58 -5.68
CA ASN A 673 -14.16 30.03 -5.74
C ASN A 673 -14.74 30.59 -4.43
N ASN A 674 -14.84 31.92 -4.35
CA ASN A 674 -15.41 32.61 -3.20
C ASN A 674 -16.89 32.99 -3.39
N HIS A 675 -17.60 32.35 -4.33
CA HIS A 675 -19.02 32.64 -4.51
C HIS A 675 -19.81 32.08 -3.33
N PRO A 676 -20.75 32.85 -2.77
CA PRO A 676 -21.71 32.31 -1.82
C PRO A 676 -22.44 31.13 -2.45
N ALA A 677 -22.47 30.01 -1.74
CA ALA A 677 -23.08 28.79 -2.22
C ALA A 677 -23.84 28.08 -1.10
N GLN A 678 -24.88 27.35 -1.48
CA GLN A 678 -25.70 26.59 -0.55
C GLN A 678 -26.15 25.28 -1.20
N ALA A 679 -25.89 24.15 -0.56
CA ALA A 679 -26.37 22.84 -0.99
C ALA A 679 -27.33 22.24 0.05
N GLY A 680 -28.43 21.64 -0.41
CA GLY A 680 -29.47 21.04 0.43
C GLY A 680 -30.88 21.39 -0.04
N TYR A 681 -31.81 21.54 0.89
CA TYR A 681 -33.20 21.87 0.58
C TYR A 681 -33.81 22.78 1.65
N ASP A 682 -34.83 23.54 1.26
CA ASP A 682 -35.59 24.39 2.16
C ASP A 682 -37.03 24.50 1.68
N THR A 683 -37.97 24.37 2.60
CA THR A 683 -39.41 24.46 2.31
C THR A 683 -39.95 25.84 2.70
N SER A 684 -41.15 26.14 2.23
CA SER A 684 -41.92 27.33 2.59
C SER A 684 -41.98 27.49 4.13
N ASN A 685 -41.54 28.65 4.63
CA ASN A 685 -41.35 28.99 6.04
C ASN A 685 -40.32 28.13 6.80
N SER A 686 -39.44 27.42 6.09
CA SER A 686 -38.42 26.51 6.61
C SER A 686 -38.93 25.41 7.53
N ALA A 687 -40.20 25.01 7.39
CA ALA A 687 -40.81 23.94 8.20
C ALA A 687 -39.97 22.65 8.14
N HIS A 688 -39.38 22.39 6.98
CA HIS A 688 -38.32 21.42 6.75
C HIS A 688 -37.19 22.07 5.96
N HIS A 689 -35.96 21.95 6.45
CA HIS A 689 -34.76 22.42 5.77
C HIS A 689 -33.58 21.51 6.12
N PHE A 690 -32.58 21.50 5.24
CA PHE A 690 -31.31 20.84 5.47
C PHE A 690 -30.21 21.53 4.68
N THR A 691 -29.06 21.72 5.32
CA THR A 691 -27.83 22.20 4.69
C THR A 691 -26.85 21.04 4.66
N ILE A 692 -26.33 20.72 3.47
CA ILE A 692 -25.29 19.70 3.34
C ILE A 692 -24.00 20.22 4.01
N PRO A 693 -23.43 19.49 4.98
CA PRO A 693 -22.10 19.77 5.53
C PRO A 693 -21.07 19.89 4.40
N GLY A 694 -20.28 20.97 4.39
CA GLY A 694 -19.41 21.32 3.27
C GLY A 694 -20.00 22.37 2.32
N SER A 695 -21.26 22.81 2.48
CA SER A 695 -21.81 23.94 1.71
C SER A 695 -21.03 25.25 1.91
N SER A 696 -20.34 25.41 3.05
CA SER A 696 -19.43 26.53 3.32
C SER A 696 -18.10 26.44 2.57
N LYS A 697 -17.75 25.25 2.08
CA LYS A 697 -16.53 24.95 1.33
C LYS A 697 -16.86 23.99 0.20
N ILE A 698 -17.39 24.59 -0.85
CA ILE A 698 -18.01 23.94 -2.00
C ILE A 698 -17.14 22.90 -2.72
N SER A 699 -15.81 23.03 -2.61
CA SER A 699 -14.83 22.08 -3.13
C SER A 699 -14.95 20.69 -2.51
N ASP A 700 -15.60 20.58 -1.35
CA ASP A 700 -15.65 19.33 -0.57
C ASP A 700 -16.88 18.50 -0.91
N LEU A 701 -17.93 19.12 -1.46
CA LEU A 701 -19.18 18.45 -1.86
C LEU A 701 -18.95 17.18 -2.69
N PRO A 702 -18.02 17.14 -3.67
CA PRO A 702 -17.71 15.94 -4.45
C PRO A 702 -17.14 14.76 -3.64
N PHE A 703 -16.75 15.00 -2.39
CA PHE A 703 -16.14 14.00 -1.50
C PHE A 703 -17.03 13.65 -0.28
N THR A 704 -18.16 14.34 -0.11
CA THR A 704 -19.07 14.13 1.03
C THR A 704 -20.20 13.15 0.69
N SER A 705 -20.75 12.45 1.69
CA SER A 705 -21.90 11.55 1.49
C SER A 705 -22.64 11.25 2.80
N ASN A 706 -23.95 10.99 2.71
CA ASN A 706 -24.75 10.37 3.79
C ASN A 706 -25.18 8.92 3.48
N VAL A 707 -24.79 8.37 2.33
CA VAL A 707 -25.15 7.01 1.89
C VAL A 707 -23.93 6.14 1.57
N ASN A 708 -22.74 6.60 1.97
CA ASN A 708 -21.47 5.92 1.73
C ASN A 708 -21.17 5.70 0.23
N VAL A 709 -21.53 6.71 -0.58
CA VAL A 709 -21.20 6.81 -2.01
C VAL A 709 -20.62 8.22 -2.22
N THR A 710 -19.32 8.31 -2.46
CA THR A 710 -18.52 9.55 -2.43
C THR A 710 -19.07 10.66 -3.33
N GLY A 711 -19.53 11.79 -2.81
CA GLY A 711 -20.14 12.83 -3.64
C GLY A 711 -21.62 12.60 -3.94
N ARG A 712 -22.27 11.65 -3.27
CA ARG A 712 -23.71 11.41 -3.36
C ARG A 712 -24.40 11.61 -2.01
N TRP A 713 -25.45 12.42 -2.04
CA TRP A 713 -26.38 12.62 -0.95
C TRP A 713 -27.77 12.13 -1.32
N ALA A 714 -28.45 11.44 -0.42
CA ALA A 714 -29.80 10.93 -0.62
C ALA A 714 -30.74 11.34 0.51
N PHE A 715 -31.94 11.80 0.16
CA PHE A 715 -32.95 12.22 1.13
C PHE A 715 -34.29 11.57 0.82
N HIS A 716 -35.00 11.09 1.84
CA HIS A 716 -36.42 10.75 1.73
C HIS A 716 -37.21 12.05 1.78
N THR A 717 -37.63 12.56 0.63
CA THR A 717 -38.37 13.83 0.49
C THR A 717 -39.88 13.66 0.60
N GLY A 718 -40.41 12.43 0.71
CA GLY A 718 -41.84 12.17 0.91
C GLY A 718 -42.29 11.97 2.37
N SER A 719 -41.40 12.11 3.36
CA SER A 719 -41.66 11.84 4.79
C SER A 719 -41.05 12.93 5.67
N PRO A 720 -41.52 13.11 6.93
CA PRO A 720 -40.97 14.12 7.84
C PRO A 720 -39.47 13.90 8.14
N CYS A 721 -38.75 14.98 8.48
CA CYS A 721 -37.30 15.01 8.74
C CYS A 721 -36.77 13.93 9.72
N GLN A 722 -37.59 13.41 10.64
CA GLN A 722 -37.21 12.32 11.55
C GLN A 722 -36.77 11.02 10.84
N SER A 723 -37.27 10.79 9.62
CA SER A 723 -36.86 9.65 8.78
C SER A 723 -35.46 9.83 8.19
N ASN A 724 -35.11 11.05 7.78
CA ASN A 724 -33.79 11.41 7.27
C ASN A 724 -32.74 11.45 8.40
N ALA A 725 -33.12 11.85 9.62
CA ALA A 725 -32.26 11.75 10.81
C ALA A 725 -31.80 10.32 11.09
N LYS A 726 -32.70 9.35 10.98
CA LYS A 726 -32.37 7.92 11.15
C LYS A 726 -31.47 7.38 10.04
N ALA A 727 -31.56 7.91 8.82
CA ALA A 727 -30.67 7.53 7.72
C ALA A 727 -29.24 8.06 7.94
N VAL A 728 -29.10 9.32 8.35
CA VAL A 728 -27.80 9.95 8.71
C VAL A 728 -27.15 9.25 9.92
N LEU A 729 -27.94 8.81 10.92
CA LEU A 729 -27.44 8.09 12.10
C LEU A 729 -27.14 6.59 11.87
N ARG A 730 -27.55 5.99 10.75
CA ARG A 730 -27.34 4.56 10.45
C ARG A 730 -26.00 4.31 9.77
N VAL A 731 -24.91 4.69 10.42
CA VAL A 731 -23.58 4.13 10.11
C VAL A 731 -23.50 2.74 10.76
N LYS A 732 -23.34 1.68 9.95
CA LYS A 732 -23.09 0.33 10.47
C LYS A 732 -21.72 0.32 11.15
N ILE A 733 -21.69 0.35 12.49
CA ILE A 733 -20.49 -0.02 13.27
C ILE A 733 -20.15 -1.47 12.92
N LYS A 734 -19.24 -1.66 11.97
CA LYS A 734 -18.61 -2.95 11.67
C LYS A 734 -17.28 -3.10 12.42
N ALA A 735 -17.18 -2.57 13.64
CA ALA A 735 -16.23 -3.05 14.62
C ALA A 735 -16.78 -4.34 15.27
N LYS A 736 -16.90 -5.43 14.49
CA LYS A 736 -17.18 -6.75 15.07
C LYS A 736 -15.89 -7.55 15.14
N SER A 737 -15.56 -7.89 16.40
CA SER A 737 -14.57 -8.85 16.91
C SER A 737 -13.16 -8.34 17.21
N ARG A 738 -13.02 -7.51 18.27
CA ARG A 738 -12.02 -7.64 19.36
C ARG A 738 -12.10 -6.39 20.27
N ILE A 739 -13.13 -6.33 21.12
CA ILE A 739 -13.16 -5.38 22.23
C ILE A 739 -12.57 -6.13 23.44
N GLN A 740 -11.30 -5.87 23.76
CA GLN A 740 -10.63 -6.54 24.89
C GLN A 740 -10.81 -5.83 26.24
N ASN A 741 -11.41 -4.64 26.30
CA ASN A 741 -11.65 -4.00 27.61
C ASN A 741 -12.78 -2.95 27.60
N PRO A 742 -13.98 -3.27 28.11
CA PRO A 742 -15.13 -2.35 28.13
C PRO A 742 -15.03 -1.23 29.18
N ASN A 743 -13.98 -1.18 30.00
CA ASN A 743 -13.81 -0.21 31.08
C ASN A 743 -12.79 0.89 30.79
N ASN A 744 -12.32 1.06 29.55
CA ASN A 744 -11.39 2.14 29.21
C ASN A 744 -12.13 3.50 29.14
N PRO A 745 -11.83 4.46 30.04
CA PRO A 745 -12.49 5.77 30.04
C PRO A 745 -12.23 6.57 28.76
N SER A 746 -11.05 6.43 28.13
CA SER A 746 -10.73 7.16 26.90
C SER A 746 -11.52 6.63 25.70
N LEU A 747 -11.74 5.31 25.61
CA LEU A 747 -12.55 4.70 24.56
C LEU A 747 -14.04 5.04 24.71
N THR A 748 -14.51 5.14 25.96
CA THR A 748 -15.89 5.55 26.26
C THR A 748 -16.09 7.03 25.95
N GLN A 749 -15.08 7.87 26.22
CA GLN A 749 -15.04 9.27 25.83
C GLN A 749 -14.99 9.43 24.31
N MET A 750 -14.18 8.64 23.60
CA MET A 750 -14.09 8.63 22.12
C MET A 750 -15.39 8.21 21.45
N ILE A 751 -16.05 7.14 21.94
CA ILE A 751 -17.37 6.74 21.43
C ILE A 751 -18.39 7.85 21.70
N ARG A 752 -18.29 8.54 22.85
CA ARG A 752 -19.17 9.65 23.20
C ARG A 752 -18.90 10.89 22.35
N GLU A 753 -17.65 11.21 22.05
CA GLU A 753 -17.23 12.34 21.20
C GLU A 753 -17.54 12.09 19.73
N GLU A 754 -17.37 10.86 19.23
CA GLU A 754 -17.82 10.47 17.89
C GLU A 754 -19.35 10.48 17.82
N LEU A 755 -20.06 9.97 18.82
CA LEU A 755 -21.52 10.10 18.90
C LEU A 755 -21.98 11.56 19.04
N ILE A 756 -21.19 12.44 19.66
CA ILE A 756 -21.47 13.88 19.79
C ILE A 756 -21.17 14.61 18.47
N ASN A 757 -20.12 14.27 17.74
CA ASN A 757 -19.81 14.80 16.42
C ASN A 757 -20.80 14.31 15.36
N GLN A 758 -21.21 13.04 15.42
CA GLN A 758 -22.29 12.50 14.60
C GLN A 758 -23.65 13.06 15.03
N ALA A 759 -23.86 13.35 16.32
CA ALA A 759 -25.06 14.07 16.79
C ALA A 759 -25.04 15.56 16.43
N SER A 760 -23.87 16.19 16.27
CA SER A 760 -23.74 17.57 15.79
C SER A 760 -23.92 17.65 14.27
N LEU A 761 -23.49 16.63 13.51
CA LEU A 761 -23.88 16.38 12.10
C LEU A 761 -25.38 16.05 11.97
N ALA A 762 -25.96 15.42 12.99
CA ALA A 762 -27.39 15.18 13.11
C ALA A 762 -28.15 16.32 13.83
N ASN A 763 -27.58 17.53 13.94
CA ASN A 763 -28.37 18.75 14.17
C ASN A 763 -29.20 19.06 12.92
N ILE A 764 -30.11 18.14 12.61
CA ILE A 764 -31.33 18.42 11.89
C ILE A 764 -32.10 19.30 12.87
N THR A 765 -32.02 20.60 12.68
CA THR A 765 -32.88 21.59 13.32
C THR A 765 -34.31 21.37 12.82
N CYS A 766 -34.96 20.31 13.34
CA CYS A 766 -36.40 20.22 13.35
C CYS A 766 -36.89 21.21 14.42
N SER A 767 -37.39 22.38 14.03
CA SER A 767 -38.35 23.07 14.88
C SER A 767 -39.59 22.17 14.96
N THR A 768 -39.88 21.60 16.13
CA THR A 768 -41.26 21.25 16.47
C THR A 768 -42.12 22.50 16.47
#